data_AF-A0AAX4JU53-F1
#
_entry.id   AF-A0AAX4JU53-F1
#
_cell.length_a   1.000
_cell.length_b   1.000
_cell.length_c   1.000
_cell.angle_alpha   90.00
_cell.angle_beta   90.00
_cell.angle_gamma   90.00
#
_symmetry.space_group_name_H-M   'P 1'
#
loop_
_entity.id
_entity.type
_entity.pdbx_description
1 polymer ?
#
loop_
_entity_poly.entity_id
_entity_poly.type
_entity_poly.pdbx_seq_one_letter_code
_entity_poly.pdbx_strand_id
1 'polypeptide(L)'
;MTGNYRIGVDVGGTNTDAVILDVTPGSKNPVIATHKSPTTSDITTGISSAISSTLSKSNINKKDIQAISIGTTSFVNSLIERDSKKLEKVSVIRLCGPFSRLAPPFISFPYELRHVLEGPTFFAEGGLQVDGSELSTVNPLEIRGICEEIKKQGIQTIAVSACYSPIDREIRQEELVREIIHEELPGVKVCISKEVAHIGLLQRENATILNAALLKFASKTIEGFEQSKKALNLTCPLFLTSNDGTLLTCEMASKFPIKTFSSGPTNSMRGANFLANLDNANGDRRKETALVMDVGGTTTEIGVLLPTGFPRQASAYHELCGVPLNFSMPHVYSIGLGGGSRVRRDNDGTITIGPDSVGYRIHELGIAFGGDVLTTTDIVIADGKATSKSIGNADLVKNIPMDDVEQAQEKIKQMLENSIDSMKTSSEDVPIYLVGGGAILVPNQLKGVSKVHRFPFYDAANAVGAACAQISGVIDTFEDTSKISVEEVQKSVEQRAIDKAVAAGADKNHTVTVESEAIPIAYTTGRCRFYVKAAGEWTGLASTSEQGDDKNTLAPEVTREWDKDSPVIKAEIANAKNISDIPEKDIIITAEDIINYKPNVENNEWILSELDIEWISTGCYILGTGGGGNPHNIYLALREMFRSGSITKVIDIDSLDPKKVVMYGGGIGSPEVAAEKLTFPGGGEAARSLLRFMGMKSEDLGALAAVEIGGGNGMVAMVGGASTGLNVPIIDGDFMGRAYPTGWQTTVNVYAEDDKATMVLPTYMSSGDGTEMILTKVKHYKEVDSILRAGCMEMGTSANVVARPLTKSQVQKALIRNTVSQSWYIGKQVELANKQGNIDNIGSILVNSLGGSKCSKVLFKGKIVKVGRRLIKGHSYGEIEIQALSSIDQSTSLGENEERFEGIMKIPFKNENLLAEHTLDGKTEVVCGVPDLISVLDAQNGKALGTPEYKYGLRVIVLGITASTKWTETKRGLELGSLSAFGYDNIPYKPLGIYVEPKSVIKEYNVNV
;
A
#
# COMPACT_ATOMS: atom_id res chain seq x y z
N MET A 1 -26.03 43.05 6.94
CA MET A 1 -25.31 42.15 6.01
C MET A 1 -25.94 40.78 6.20
N THR A 2 -26.37 40.12 5.13
CA THR A 2 -26.81 38.72 5.18
C THR A 2 -25.62 37.87 5.59
N GLY A 3 -25.75 37.10 6.68
CA GLY A 3 -24.68 36.23 7.15
C GLY A 3 -24.45 35.08 6.18
N ASN A 4 -23.20 34.63 6.03
CA ASN A 4 -22.87 33.45 5.24
C ASN A 4 -22.75 32.24 6.17
N TYR A 5 -23.83 31.47 6.35
CA TYR A 5 -23.83 30.34 7.28
C TYR A 5 -23.64 28.99 6.59
N ARG A 6 -22.88 28.08 7.19
CA ARG A 6 -22.72 26.68 6.74
C ARG A 6 -23.07 25.71 7.86
N ILE A 7 -23.77 24.63 7.53
CA ILE A 7 -24.03 23.52 8.46
C ILE A 7 -23.03 22.41 8.19
N GLY A 8 -22.32 21.97 9.22
CA GLY A 8 -21.50 20.76 9.18
C GLY A 8 -22.10 19.69 10.06
N VAL A 9 -22.13 18.45 9.59
CA VAL A 9 -22.55 17.28 10.36
C VAL A 9 -21.50 16.20 10.20
N ASP A 10 -21.12 15.55 11.28
CA ASP A 10 -20.26 14.36 11.26
C ASP A 10 -20.98 13.21 11.96
N VAL A 11 -21.24 12.14 11.21
CA VAL A 11 -21.89 10.92 11.68
C VAL A 11 -20.82 9.86 11.90
N GLY A 12 -20.37 9.74 13.15
CA GLY A 12 -19.46 8.69 13.60
C GLY A 12 -20.19 7.45 14.12
N GLY A 13 -19.43 6.44 14.57
CA GLY A 13 -19.98 5.22 15.15
C GLY A 13 -20.64 5.42 16.52
N THR A 14 -20.18 6.40 17.31
CA THR A 14 -20.68 6.65 18.67
C THR A 14 -21.60 7.87 18.75
N ASN A 15 -21.20 8.98 18.13
CA ASN A 15 -21.91 10.26 18.20
C ASN A 15 -22.14 10.84 16.80
N THR A 16 -23.24 11.60 16.69
CA THR A 16 -23.53 12.51 15.60
C THR A 16 -23.33 13.94 16.09
N ASP A 17 -22.39 14.64 15.46
CA ASP A 17 -22.03 16.02 15.79
C ASP A 17 -22.55 16.96 14.71
N ALA A 18 -23.10 18.11 15.11
CA ALA A 18 -23.57 19.14 14.20
C ALA A 18 -23.10 20.54 14.64
N VAL A 19 -22.78 21.38 13.67
CA VAL A 19 -22.33 22.76 13.89
C VAL A 19 -22.95 23.70 12.86
N ILE A 20 -23.13 24.97 13.27
CA ILE A 20 -23.40 26.08 12.36
C ILE A 20 -22.23 27.05 12.42
N LEU A 21 -21.59 27.26 11.27
CA LEU A 21 -20.49 28.21 11.11
C LEU A 21 -20.95 29.48 10.39
N ASP A 22 -20.48 30.64 10.86
CA ASP A 22 -20.47 31.90 10.11
C ASP A 22 -19.13 32.04 9.39
N VAL A 23 -19.14 31.89 8.08
CA VAL A 23 -17.96 31.99 7.22
C VAL A 23 -17.84 33.37 6.57
N THR A 24 -18.56 34.37 7.07
CA THR A 24 -18.43 35.75 6.62
C THR A 24 -17.00 36.24 6.91
N PRO A 25 -16.26 36.77 5.91
CA PRO A 25 -14.91 37.28 6.13
C PRO A 25 -14.86 38.30 7.29
N GLY A 26 -13.96 38.06 8.26
CA GLY A 26 -13.81 38.91 9.45
C GLY A 26 -14.81 38.65 10.59
N SER A 27 -15.59 37.56 10.54
CA SER A 27 -16.46 37.17 11.65
C SER A 27 -15.66 36.92 12.93
N LYS A 28 -16.09 37.54 14.04
CA LYS A 28 -15.42 37.43 15.36
C LYS A 28 -15.79 36.14 16.12
N ASN A 29 -16.97 35.58 15.85
CA ASN A 29 -17.50 34.38 16.50
C ASN A 29 -18.03 33.43 15.42
N PRO A 30 -17.15 32.75 14.68
CA PRO A 30 -17.56 31.94 13.54
C PRO A 30 -18.28 30.66 13.93
N VAL A 31 -18.18 30.16 15.17
CA VAL A 31 -18.97 29.01 15.65
C VAL A 31 -20.25 29.53 16.32
N ILE A 32 -21.40 29.38 15.67
CA ILE A 32 -22.68 29.94 16.14
C ILE A 32 -23.40 29.00 17.11
N ALA A 33 -23.46 27.71 16.79
CA ALA A 33 -24.11 26.71 17.61
C ALA A 33 -23.52 25.31 17.34
N THR A 34 -23.51 24.47 18.37
CA THR A 34 -23.14 23.06 18.28
C THR A 34 -24.20 22.16 18.94
N HIS A 35 -24.29 20.93 18.45
CA HIS A 35 -25.07 19.86 19.06
C HIS A 35 -24.34 18.53 18.89
N LYS A 36 -24.39 17.69 19.93
CA LYS A 36 -23.83 16.34 19.96
C LYS A 36 -24.89 15.42 20.54
N SER A 37 -25.14 14.31 19.86
CA SER A 37 -26.10 13.29 20.28
C SER A 37 -25.57 11.89 19.95
N PRO A 38 -25.98 10.83 20.66
CA PRO A 38 -25.64 9.46 20.29
C PRO A 38 -26.06 9.14 18.85
N THR A 39 -25.25 8.37 18.11
CA THR A 39 -25.60 7.92 16.76
C THR A 39 -26.75 6.90 16.81
N THR A 40 -27.75 7.08 15.94
CA THR A 40 -28.91 6.20 15.83
C THR A 40 -28.74 5.19 14.68
N SER A 41 -29.40 4.03 14.78
CA SER A 41 -29.44 3.04 13.70
C SER A 41 -30.09 3.58 12.42
N ASP A 42 -31.11 4.43 12.58
CA ASP A 42 -31.64 5.28 11.52
C ASP A 42 -30.83 6.58 11.45
N ILE A 43 -29.83 6.58 10.57
CA ILE A 43 -28.91 7.70 10.38
C ILE A 43 -29.65 8.95 9.89
N THR A 44 -30.64 8.79 9.02
CA THR A 44 -31.41 9.89 8.41
C THR A 44 -32.16 10.67 9.48
N THR A 45 -32.85 9.98 10.39
CA THR A 45 -33.55 10.62 11.51
C THR A 45 -32.57 11.23 12.52
N GLY A 46 -31.42 10.57 12.77
CA GLY A 46 -30.36 11.08 13.63
C GLY A 46 -29.81 12.43 13.15
N ILE A 47 -29.42 12.53 11.87
CA ILE A 47 -28.95 13.77 11.24
C ILE A 47 -30.02 14.86 11.32
N SER A 48 -31.28 14.53 10.99
CA SER A 48 -32.38 15.49 11.01
C SER A 48 -32.56 16.11 12.40
N SER A 49 -32.49 15.27 13.43
CA SER A 49 -32.60 15.67 14.83
C SER A 49 -31.43 16.54 15.27
N ALA A 50 -30.20 16.18 14.88
CA ALA A 50 -29.00 16.95 15.17
C ALA A 50 -29.04 18.34 14.51
N ILE A 51 -29.40 18.42 13.23
CA ILE A 51 -29.53 19.70 12.52
C ILE A 51 -30.64 20.55 13.14
N SER A 52 -31.82 19.98 13.40
CA SER A 52 -32.94 20.70 14.01
C SER A 52 -32.56 21.26 15.40
N SER A 53 -31.86 20.47 16.20
CA SER A 53 -31.42 20.89 17.53
C SER A 53 -30.38 22.01 17.45
N THR A 54 -29.44 21.94 16.50
CA THR A 54 -28.46 23.02 16.28
C THR A 54 -29.14 24.30 15.79
N LEU A 55 -30.11 24.20 14.88
CA LEU A 55 -30.91 25.34 14.39
C LEU A 55 -31.75 25.99 15.50
N SER A 56 -32.26 25.22 16.45
CA SER A 56 -33.03 25.79 17.58
C SER A 56 -32.16 26.64 18.51
N LYS A 57 -30.84 26.40 18.54
CA LYS A 57 -29.86 27.15 19.33
C LYS A 57 -29.28 28.37 18.59
N SER A 58 -29.31 28.37 17.26
CA SER A 58 -28.82 29.48 16.44
C SER A 58 -30.00 30.36 16.03
N ASN A 59 -30.05 31.59 16.52
CA ASN A 59 -31.16 32.51 16.23
C ASN A 59 -31.07 33.09 14.79
N ILE A 60 -30.70 32.27 13.81
CA ILE A 60 -30.38 32.64 12.42
C ILE A 60 -31.55 32.35 11.48
N ASN A 61 -31.58 33.07 10.36
CA ASN A 61 -32.56 32.80 9.30
C ASN A 61 -32.09 31.62 8.44
N LYS A 62 -32.96 30.62 8.26
CA LYS A 62 -32.68 29.44 7.42
C LYS A 62 -32.29 29.80 5.98
N LYS A 63 -32.75 30.95 5.47
CA LYS A 63 -32.42 31.43 4.11
C LYS A 63 -30.96 31.88 3.95
N ASP A 64 -30.28 32.17 5.05
CA ASP A 64 -28.88 32.61 5.06
C ASP A 64 -27.91 31.42 5.12
N ILE A 65 -28.43 30.19 5.15
CA ILE A 65 -27.63 28.96 5.11
C ILE A 65 -27.24 28.69 3.66
N GLN A 66 -25.94 28.67 3.38
CA GLN A 66 -25.37 28.48 2.06
C GLN A 66 -25.25 27.01 1.68
N ALA A 67 -24.92 26.12 2.61
CA ALA A 67 -24.71 24.70 2.33
C ALA A 67 -24.85 23.84 3.60
N ILE A 68 -25.12 22.55 3.39
CA ILE A 68 -25.00 21.49 4.39
C ILE A 68 -23.92 20.53 3.91
N SER A 69 -22.98 20.19 4.79
CA SER A 69 -21.92 19.22 4.53
C SER A 69 -21.99 18.09 5.55
N ILE A 70 -22.00 16.84 5.08
CA ILE A 70 -22.13 15.66 5.94
C ILE A 70 -20.90 14.75 5.76
N GLY A 71 -20.17 14.52 6.86
CA GLY A 71 -19.23 13.40 6.98
C GLY A 71 -19.95 12.16 7.51
N THR A 72 -19.64 10.98 6.98
CA THR A 72 -20.24 9.73 7.45
C THR A 72 -19.30 8.54 7.30
N THR A 73 -19.22 7.73 8.35
CA THR A 73 -18.50 6.45 8.35
C THR A 73 -19.39 5.26 8.01
N SER A 74 -20.67 5.49 7.66
CA SER A 74 -21.64 4.42 7.44
C SER A 74 -21.24 3.43 6.33
N PHE A 75 -20.66 3.94 5.23
CA PHE A 75 -20.25 3.10 4.10
C PHE A 75 -19.08 2.19 4.47
N VAL A 76 -18.04 2.72 5.10
CA VAL A 76 -16.89 1.91 5.54
C VAL A 76 -17.30 0.89 6.61
N ASN A 77 -18.17 1.27 7.55
CA ASN A 77 -18.66 0.34 8.58
C ASN A 77 -19.42 -0.85 7.97
N SER A 78 -20.19 -0.64 6.90
CA SER A 78 -20.87 -1.76 6.23
C SER A 78 -19.91 -2.80 5.65
N LEU A 79 -18.71 -2.39 5.22
CA LEU A 79 -17.65 -3.29 4.76
C LEU A 79 -16.90 -3.97 5.92
N ILE A 80 -16.71 -3.26 7.04
CA ILE A 80 -16.12 -3.81 8.26
C ILE A 80 -17.05 -4.88 8.85
N GLU A 81 -18.35 -4.59 8.92
CA GLU A 81 -19.39 -5.48 9.47
C GLU A 81 -19.77 -6.63 8.52
N ARG A 82 -19.25 -6.65 7.29
CA ARG A 82 -19.60 -7.63 6.24
C ARG A 82 -21.13 -7.69 6.00
N ASP A 83 -21.81 -6.55 6.05
CA ASP A 83 -23.29 -6.50 6.04
C ASP A 83 -23.88 -6.81 4.65
N SER A 84 -24.24 -8.07 4.43
CA SER A 84 -24.82 -8.57 3.19
C SER A 84 -26.18 -7.95 2.81
N LYS A 85 -26.83 -7.19 3.71
CA LYS A 85 -28.05 -6.42 3.37
C LYS A 85 -27.73 -5.08 2.73
N LYS A 86 -26.55 -4.53 2.99
CA LYS A 86 -26.06 -3.25 2.46
C LYS A 86 -25.13 -3.43 1.27
N LEU A 87 -24.45 -4.57 1.16
CA LEU A 87 -23.49 -4.89 0.12
C LEU A 87 -24.10 -5.72 -1.01
N GLU A 88 -23.69 -5.47 -2.25
CA GLU A 88 -24.08 -6.26 -3.42
C GLU A 88 -22.92 -7.14 -3.93
N LYS A 89 -23.23 -8.32 -4.46
CA LYS A 89 -22.27 -9.11 -5.23
C LYS A 89 -21.88 -8.37 -6.51
N VAL A 90 -20.60 -8.44 -6.86
CA VAL A 90 -20.00 -7.71 -7.97
C VAL A 90 -19.39 -8.68 -8.96
N SER A 91 -19.84 -8.61 -10.22
CA SER A 91 -19.14 -9.25 -11.33
C SER A 91 -17.96 -8.38 -11.76
N VAL A 92 -16.83 -8.99 -12.12
CA VAL A 92 -15.63 -8.24 -12.55
C VAL A 92 -15.24 -8.64 -13.98
N ILE A 93 -15.01 -7.63 -14.83
CA ILE A 93 -14.48 -7.79 -16.19
C ILE A 93 -13.12 -7.09 -16.24
N ARG A 94 -12.05 -7.87 -16.41
CA ARG A 94 -10.68 -7.35 -16.49
C ARG A 94 -10.17 -7.42 -17.93
N LEU A 95 -9.83 -6.26 -18.49
CA LEU A 95 -9.19 -6.11 -19.80
C LEU A 95 -7.66 -6.11 -19.62
N CYS A 96 -7.03 -7.24 -19.93
CA CYS A 96 -5.59 -7.41 -19.67
C CYS A 96 -4.85 -8.20 -20.73
N GLY A 97 -5.49 -8.53 -21.86
CA GLY A 97 -4.91 -9.40 -22.89
C GLY A 97 -4.36 -10.68 -22.25
N PRO A 98 -3.15 -11.15 -22.59
CA PRO A 98 -2.57 -12.37 -22.02
C PRO A 98 -2.00 -12.19 -20.60
N PHE A 99 -1.88 -10.96 -20.10
CA PHE A 99 -1.23 -10.66 -18.82
C PHE A 99 -2.20 -10.76 -17.64
N SER A 100 -1.66 -10.77 -16.43
CA SER A 100 -2.44 -10.67 -15.18
C SER A 100 -3.48 -11.76 -14.91
N ARG A 101 -3.60 -12.78 -15.77
CA ARG A 101 -4.59 -13.87 -15.64
C ARG A 101 -4.29 -14.84 -14.50
N LEU A 102 -3.04 -14.93 -14.06
CA LEU A 102 -2.63 -15.77 -12.92
C LEU A 102 -3.03 -15.18 -11.56
N ALA A 103 -3.44 -13.91 -11.53
CA ALA A 103 -3.87 -13.23 -10.31
C ALA A 103 -5.32 -12.74 -10.47
N PRO A 104 -6.33 -13.61 -10.40
CA PRO A 104 -7.74 -13.26 -10.67
C PRO A 104 -8.28 -12.14 -9.76
N PRO A 105 -9.39 -11.50 -10.13
CA PRO A 105 -10.08 -10.57 -9.23
C PRO A 105 -10.44 -11.23 -7.89
N PHE A 106 -10.55 -10.42 -6.83
CA PHE A 106 -10.75 -10.86 -5.43
C PHE A 106 -9.56 -11.59 -4.78
N ILE A 107 -8.44 -11.78 -5.46
CA ILE A 107 -7.28 -12.51 -4.92
C ILE A 107 -6.72 -11.94 -3.60
N SER A 108 -6.83 -10.63 -3.39
CA SER A 108 -6.34 -9.96 -2.16
C SER A 108 -7.43 -9.76 -1.11
N PHE A 109 -8.65 -10.28 -1.31
CA PHE A 109 -9.75 -10.10 -0.37
C PHE A 109 -9.70 -11.16 0.73
N PRO A 110 -9.97 -10.78 2.00
CA PRO A 110 -10.29 -11.73 3.04
C PRO A 110 -11.49 -12.60 2.63
N TYR A 111 -11.48 -13.86 3.02
CA TYR A 111 -12.49 -14.85 2.63
C TYR A 111 -13.89 -14.43 3.06
N GLU A 112 -14.05 -13.88 4.27
CA GLU A 112 -15.36 -13.43 4.76
C GLU A 112 -15.95 -12.33 3.87
N LEU A 113 -15.14 -11.36 3.45
CA LEU A 113 -15.59 -10.29 2.57
C LEU A 113 -15.84 -10.81 1.15
N ARG A 114 -14.93 -11.67 0.67
CA ARG A 114 -15.03 -12.31 -0.63
C ARG A 114 -16.33 -13.10 -0.76
N HIS A 115 -16.74 -13.83 0.27
CA HIS A 115 -18.01 -14.57 0.29
C HIS A 115 -19.24 -13.67 0.09
N VAL A 116 -19.22 -12.46 0.65
CA VAL A 116 -20.31 -11.48 0.52
C VAL A 116 -20.30 -10.79 -0.84
N LEU A 117 -19.13 -10.49 -1.39
CA LEU A 117 -18.97 -9.61 -2.54
C LEU A 117 -18.72 -10.33 -3.88
N GLU A 118 -18.18 -11.54 -3.88
CA GLU A 118 -17.71 -12.18 -5.11
C GLU A 118 -18.88 -12.66 -5.98
N GLY A 119 -18.94 -12.09 -7.18
CA GLY A 119 -19.69 -12.59 -8.33
C GLY A 119 -18.77 -13.28 -9.35
N PRO A 120 -19.30 -13.59 -10.55
CA PRO A 120 -18.49 -14.17 -11.62
C PRO A 120 -17.45 -13.17 -12.13
N THR A 121 -16.24 -13.66 -12.37
CA THR A 121 -15.12 -12.86 -12.89
C THR A 121 -14.74 -13.31 -14.29
N PHE A 122 -14.26 -12.38 -15.11
CA PHE A 122 -13.95 -12.60 -16.52
C PHE A 122 -12.66 -11.88 -16.90
N PHE A 123 -11.84 -12.53 -17.72
CA PHE A 123 -10.75 -11.89 -18.46
C PHE A 123 -11.22 -11.64 -19.89
N ALA A 124 -10.88 -10.49 -20.45
CA ALA A 124 -11.21 -10.15 -21.84
C ALA A 124 -10.03 -9.45 -22.53
N GLU A 125 -10.08 -9.41 -23.86
CA GLU A 125 -9.16 -8.63 -24.67
C GLU A 125 -9.29 -7.12 -24.37
N GLY A 126 -8.18 -6.41 -24.48
CA GLY A 126 -8.02 -5.01 -24.07
C GLY A 126 -6.82 -4.79 -23.16
N GLY A 127 -6.78 -3.61 -22.54
CA GLY A 127 -5.63 -3.08 -21.81
C GLY A 127 -4.72 -2.23 -22.69
N LEU A 128 -3.92 -1.39 -22.04
CA LEU A 128 -2.90 -0.57 -22.67
C LEU A 128 -1.50 -0.95 -22.22
N GLN A 129 -0.50 -0.48 -22.94
CA GLN A 129 0.89 -0.45 -22.53
C GLN A 129 1.17 0.82 -21.71
N VAL A 130 2.35 0.87 -21.05
CA VAL A 130 2.79 2.03 -20.25
C VAL A 130 2.86 3.34 -21.07
N ASP A 131 2.95 3.21 -22.39
CA ASP A 131 3.00 4.32 -23.32
C ASP A 131 1.64 4.80 -23.82
N GLY A 132 0.56 4.15 -23.40
CA GLY A 132 -0.82 4.42 -23.83
C GLY A 132 -1.22 3.71 -25.13
N SER A 133 -0.32 3.00 -25.80
CA SER A 133 -0.68 2.18 -26.96
C SER A 133 -1.51 0.96 -26.53
N GLU A 134 -2.33 0.43 -27.44
CA GLU A 134 -3.13 -0.77 -27.16
C GLU A 134 -2.23 -1.98 -26.92
N LEU A 135 -2.48 -2.67 -25.81
CA LEU A 135 -1.97 -4.01 -25.59
C LEU A 135 -2.68 -5.00 -26.51
N SER A 136 -4.01 -4.87 -26.56
CA SER A 136 -4.92 -5.57 -27.46
C SER A 136 -6.20 -4.74 -27.60
N THR A 137 -6.95 -4.94 -28.67
CA THR A 137 -8.22 -4.24 -28.92
C THR A 137 -9.38 -4.98 -28.25
N VAL A 138 -10.30 -4.24 -27.62
CA VAL A 138 -11.53 -4.81 -27.04
C VAL A 138 -12.36 -5.50 -28.11
N ASN A 139 -12.78 -6.74 -27.86
CA ASN A 139 -13.67 -7.49 -28.74
C ASN A 139 -15.14 -7.40 -28.27
N PRO A 140 -16.02 -6.67 -28.97
CA PRO A 140 -17.41 -6.52 -28.53
C PRO A 140 -18.18 -7.84 -28.42
N LEU A 141 -17.92 -8.83 -29.28
CA LEU A 141 -18.61 -10.12 -29.25
C LEU A 141 -18.25 -10.94 -28.00
N GLU A 142 -17.04 -10.77 -27.48
CA GLU A 142 -16.61 -11.34 -26.20
C GLU A 142 -17.34 -10.67 -25.03
N ILE A 143 -17.39 -9.34 -25.00
CA ILE A 143 -18.08 -8.59 -23.95
C ILE A 143 -19.58 -8.92 -23.91
N ARG A 144 -20.23 -9.07 -25.07
CA ARG A 144 -21.63 -9.49 -25.15
C ARG A 144 -21.84 -10.90 -24.59
N GLY A 145 -20.93 -11.83 -24.87
CA GLY A 145 -20.98 -13.18 -24.29
C GLY A 145 -20.77 -13.19 -22.78
N ILE A 146 -19.93 -12.29 -22.26
CA ILE A 146 -19.79 -12.05 -20.80
C ILE A 146 -21.12 -11.53 -20.23
N CYS A 147 -21.78 -10.58 -20.89
CA CYS A 147 -23.07 -10.04 -20.48
C CYS A 147 -24.15 -11.12 -20.38
N GLU A 148 -24.21 -12.06 -21.34
CA GLU A 148 -25.14 -13.20 -21.26
C GLU A 148 -24.92 -14.04 -20.01
N GLU A 149 -23.67 -14.28 -19.61
CA GLU A 149 -23.35 -15.08 -18.45
C GLU A 149 -23.65 -14.37 -17.13
N ILE A 150 -23.34 -13.07 -17.05
CA ILE A 150 -23.72 -12.20 -15.91
C ILE A 150 -25.24 -12.21 -15.72
N LYS A 151 -26.00 -12.11 -16.82
CA LYS A 151 -27.47 -12.15 -16.80
C LYS A 151 -28.02 -13.45 -16.23
N LYS A 152 -27.46 -14.59 -16.64
CA LYS A 152 -27.88 -15.92 -16.12
C LYS A 152 -27.68 -16.04 -14.62
N GLN A 153 -26.66 -15.37 -14.07
CA GLN A 153 -26.36 -15.38 -12.63
C GLN A 153 -27.12 -14.31 -11.84
N GLY A 154 -27.89 -13.43 -12.51
CA GLY A 154 -28.74 -12.43 -11.86
C GLY A 154 -27.98 -11.28 -11.18
N ILE A 155 -26.71 -11.08 -11.52
CA ILE A 155 -25.87 -10.02 -10.94
C ILE A 155 -26.29 -8.66 -11.49
N GLN A 156 -26.38 -7.66 -10.60
CA GLN A 156 -26.87 -6.30 -10.92
C GLN A 156 -25.77 -5.23 -10.93
N THR A 157 -24.56 -5.61 -10.54
CA THR A 157 -23.45 -4.69 -10.30
C THR A 157 -22.18 -5.27 -10.92
N ILE A 158 -21.53 -4.47 -11.77
CA ILE A 158 -20.37 -4.88 -12.57
C ILE A 158 -19.24 -3.88 -12.35
N ALA A 159 -18.03 -4.37 -12.09
CA ALA A 159 -16.80 -3.61 -12.09
C ALA A 159 -15.99 -3.95 -13.35
N VAL A 160 -15.50 -2.93 -14.06
CA VAL A 160 -14.64 -3.07 -15.23
C VAL A 160 -13.27 -2.48 -14.89
N SER A 161 -12.21 -3.26 -15.07
CA SER A 161 -10.83 -2.84 -14.86
C SER A 161 -10.01 -3.11 -16.12
N ALA A 162 -9.03 -2.26 -16.44
CA ALA A 162 -8.07 -2.54 -17.50
C ALA A 162 -6.64 -2.18 -17.10
N CYS A 163 -5.66 -2.91 -17.64
CA CYS A 163 -4.24 -2.54 -17.54
C CYS A 163 -4.07 -1.11 -18.07
N TYR A 164 -3.48 -0.23 -17.25
CA TYR A 164 -3.23 1.18 -17.58
C TYR A 164 -4.48 2.02 -17.92
N SER A 165 -5.68 1.63 -17.48
CA SER A 165 -6.89 2.45 -17.73
C SER A 165 -6.84 3.90 -17.24
N PRO A 166 -6.13 4.28 -16.13
CA PRO A 166 -6.07 5.68 -15.70
C PRO A 166 -5.43 6.64 -16.70
N ILE A 167 -4.62 6.14 -17.64
CA ILE A 167 -3.98 6.96 -18.68
C ILE A 167 -4.74 6.94 -20.01
N ASP A 168 -5.81 6.15 -20.10
CA ASP A 168 -6.59 5.98 -21.31
C ASP A 168 -7.52 7.17 -21.54
N ARG A 169 -7.05 8.12 -22.36
CA ARG A 169 -7.79 9.31 -22.78
C ARG A 169 -8.32 9.23 -24.20
N GLU A 170 -7.64 8.49 -25.06
CA GLU A 170 -7.91 8.45 -26.51
C GLU A 170 -8.74 7.23 -26.90
N ILE A 171 -8.34 6.03 -26.46
CA ILE A 171 -8.94 4.76 -26.89
C ILE A 171 -10.22 4.48 -26.08
N ARG A 172 -10.22 4.83 -24.79
CA ARG A 172 -11.36 4.76 -23.86
C ARG A 172 -12.01 3.38 -23.82
N GLN A 173 -11.21 2.34 -23.57
CA GLN A 173 -11.63 0.95 -23.61
C GLN A 173 -12.64 0.60 -22.50
N GLU A 174 -12.43 1.08 -21.26
CA GLU A 174 -13.39 0.82 -20.18
C GLU A 174 -14.76 1.47 -20.45
N GLU A 175 -14.80 2.66 -21.06
CA GLU A 175 -16.05 3.28 -21.47
C GLU A 175 -16.76 2.51 -22.59
N LEU A 176 -16.03 2.02 -23.61
CA LEU A 176 -16.60 1.16 -24.65
C LEU A 176 -17.29 -0.06 -24.02
N VAL A 177 -16.61 -0.73 -23.09
CA VAL A 177 -17.15 -1.91 -22.40
C VAL A 177 -18.40 -1.53 -21.59
N ARG A 178 -18.39 -0.39 -20.89
CA ARG A 178 -19.58 0.12 -20.18
C ARG A 178 -20.75 0.39 -21.12
N GLU A 179 -20.51 0.97 -22.29
CA GLU A 179 -21.54 1.24 -23.30
C GLU A 179 -22.17 -0.06 -23.80
N ILE A 180 -21.36 -1.07 -24.14
CA ILE A 180 -21.83 -2.40 -24.55
C ILE A 180 -22.66 -3.05 -23.43
N ILE A 181 -22.18 -3.00 -22.18
CA ILE A 181 -22.90 -3.57 -21.03
C ILE A 181 -24.26 -2.91 -20.84
N HIS A 182 -24.36 -1.58 -20.95
CA HIS A 182 -25.64 -0.88 -20.77
C HIS A 182 -26.64 -1.20 -21.89
N GLU A 183 -26.18 -1.46 -23.11
CA GLU A 183 -27.04 -1.91 -24.21
C GLU A 183 -27.55 -3.35 -23.98
N GLU A 184 -26.67 -4.27 -23.57
CA GLU A 184 -27.02 -5.69 -23.37
C GLU A 184 -27.79 -5.95 -22.06
N LEU A 185 -27.50 -5.18 -21.01
CA LEU A 185 -28.05 -5.32 -19.66
C LEU A 185 -28.61 -3.99 -19.13
N PRO A 186 -29.76 -3.51 -19.64
CA PRO A 186 -30.36 -2.27 -19.15
C PRO A 186 -30.66 -2.32 -17.64
N GLY A 187 -30.22 -1.29 -16.92
CA GLY A 187 -30.48 -1.12 -15.48
C GLY A 187 -29.41 -1.69 -14.53
N VAL A 188 -28.40 -2.40 -15.04
CA VAL A 188 -27.25 -2.80 -14.21
C VAL A 188 -26.35 -1.61 -13.92
N LYS A 189 -25.69 -1.63 -12.76
CA LYS A 189 -24.72 -0.61 -12.37
C LYS A 189 -23.34 -1.02 -12.85
N VAL A 190 -22.64 -0.09 -13.48
CA VAL A 190 -21.28 -0.32 -13.99
C VAL A 190 -20.33 0.70 -13.38
N CYS A 191 -19.31 0.21 -12.68
CA CYS A 191 -18.15 1.00 -12.26
C CYS A 191 -16.98 0.71 -13.18
N ILE A 192 -16.35 1.76 -13.71
CA ILE A 192 -15.09 1.63 -14.45
C ILE A 192 -13.92 2.09 -13.57
N SER A 193 -12.82 1.36 -13.59
CA SER A 193 -11.77 1.47 -12.59
C SER A 193 -11.01 2.80 -12.64
N LYS A 194 -10.87 3.38 -13.83
CA LYS A 194 -10.16 4.66 -14.02
C LYS A 194 -10.84 5.86 -13.36
N GLU A 195 -12.15 5.78 -13.10
CA GLU A 195 -12.90 6.83 -12.41
C GLU A 195 -12.76 6.73 -10.88
N VAL A 196 -12.40 5.54 -10.37
CA VAL A 196 -12.39 5.21 -8.94
C VAL A 196 -11.03 5.47 -8.31
N ALA A 197 -9.95 4.92 -8.89
CA ALA A 197 -8.61 4.97 -8.30
C ALA A 197 -7.49 4.98 -9.35
N HIS A 198 -6.25 5.05 -8.88
CA HIS A 198 -5.06 5.38 -9.66
C HIS A 198 -4.30 4.14 -10.17
N ILE A 199 -3.07 4.33 -10.66
CA ILE A 199 -2.19 3.24 -11.11
C ILE A 199 -1.90 2.22 -10.01
N GLY A 200 -1.84 0.95 -10.40
CA GLY A 200 -1.79 -0.25 -9.56
C GLY A 200 -3.03 -1.10 -9.83
N LEU A 201 -2.91 -2.12 -10.69
CA LEU A 201 -4.06 -2.87 -11.21
C LEU A 201 -4.88 -3.52 -10.10
N LEU A 202 -4.23 -4.27 -9.20
CA LEU A 202 -4.92 -4.97 -8.12
C LEU A 202 -5.59 -3.99 -7.16
N GLN A 203 -4.87 -2.97 -6.70
CA GLN A 203 -5.42 -2.01 -5.74
C GLN A 203 -6.56 -1.17 -6.34
N ARG A 204 -6.44 -0.79 -7.62
CA ARG A 204 -7.49 -0.07 -8.35
C ARG A 204 -8.72 -0.95 -8.56
N GLU A 205 -8.52 -2.20 -8.98
CA GLU A 205 -9.62 -3.14 -9.16
C GLU A 205 -10.32 -3.42 -7.82
N ASN A 206 -9.57 -3.64 -6.75
CA ASN A 206 -10.10 -3.81 -5.40
C ASN A 206 -10.96 -2.61 -4.97
N ALA A 207 -10.45 -1.38 -5.18
CA ALA A 207 -11.21 -0.15 -4.89
C ALA A 207 -12.50 -0.07 -5.72
N THR A 208 -12.43 -0.49 -6.99
CA THR A 208 -13.58 -0.49 -7.91
C THR A 208 -14.64 -1.50 -7.47
N ILE A 209 -14.22 -2.69 -7.04
CA ILE A 209 -15.11 -3.73 -6.47
C ILE A 209 -15.81 -3.21 -5.21
N LEU A 210 -15.05 -2.67 -4.25
CA LEU A 210 -15.62 -2.14 -3.01
C LEU A 210 -16.59 -0.98 -3.28
N ASN A 211 -16.24 -0.09 -4.20
CA ASN A 211 -17.11 1.01 -4.60
C ASN A 211 -18.41 0.50 -5.24
N ALA A 212 -18.30 -0.44 -6.18
CA ALA A 212 -19.43 -1.02 -6.89
C ALA A 212 -20.40 -1.72 -5.91
N ALA A 213 -19.88 -2.49 -4.96
CA ALA A 213 -20.66 -3.18 -3.94
C ALA A 213 -21.52 -2.25 -3.08
N LEU A 214 -21.13 -0.97 -2.95
CA LEU A 214 -21.80 0.02 -2.09
C LEU A 214 -22.82 0.88 -2.81
N LEU A 215 -22.87 0.89 -4.15
CA LEU A 215 -23.65 1.87 -4.92
C LEU A 215 -25.13 1.91 -4.51
N LYS A 216 -25.77 0.74 -4.29
CA LYS A 216 -27.18 0.70 -3.84
C LYS A 216 -27.39 1.36 -2.49
N PHE A 217 -26.50 1.06 -1.55
CA PHE A 217 -26.59 1.56 -0.20
C PHE A 217 -26.30 3.06 -0.17
N ALA A 218 -25.31 3.51 -0.95
CA ALA A 218 -24.99 4.92 -1.12
C ALA A 218 -26.18 5.72 -1.67
N SER A 219 -26.81 5.27 -2.77
CA SER A 219 -27.99 5.94 -3.34
C SER A 219 -29.12 6.08 -2.32
N LYS A 220 -29.48 4.99 -1.62
CA LYS A 220 -30.55 5.03 -0.62
C LYS A 220 -30.24 5.98 0.55
N THR A 221 -29.00 5.95 1.03
CA THR A 221 -28.58 6.79 2.16
C THR A 221 -28.59 8.27 1.78
N ILE A 222 -28.09 8.61 0.59
CA ILE A 222 -28.06 9.99 0.09
C ILE A 222 -29.47 10.51 -0.23
N GLU A 223 -30.35 9.68 -0.79
CA GLU A 223 -31.78 9.99 -0.93
C GLU A 223 -32.42 10.32 0.43
N GLY A 224 -32.07 9.56 1.48
CA GLY A 224 -32.49 9.86 2.85
C GLY A 224 -32.04 11.25 3.31
N PHE A 225 -30.77 11.61 3.08
CA PHE A 225 -30.25 12.93 3.46
C PHE A 225 -30.96 14.08 2.72
N GLU A 226 -31.26 13.90 1.44
CA GLU A 226 -32.03 14.86 0.65
C GLU A 226 -33.48 15.01 1.15
N GLN A 227 -34.10 13.91 1.60
CA GLN A 227 -35.42 13.95 2.24
C GLN A 227 -35.37 14.70 3.59
N SER A 228 -34.35 14.47 4.42
CA SER A 228 -34.13 15.22 5.66
C SER A 228 -34.00 16.72 5.44
N LYS A 229 -33.22 17.12 4.43
CA LYS A 229 -33.06 18.53 4.05
C LYS A 229 -34.40 19.18 3.69
N LYS A 230 -35.21 18.48 2.89
CA LYS A 230 -36.57 18.93 2.51
C LYS A 230 -37.48 19.04 3.72
N ALA A 231 -37.48 18.06 4.63
CA ALA A 231 -38.29 18.07 5.85
C ALA A 231 -37.95 19.25 6.78
N LEU A 232 -36.70 19.67 6.81
CA LEU A 232 -36.23 20.82 7.61
C LEU A 232 -36.50 22.19 6.95
N ASN A 233 -37.07 22.21 5.73
CA ASN A 233 -37.29 23.39 4.90
C ASN A 233 -36.00 24.17 4.59
N LEU A 234 -34.92 23.45 4.26
CA LEU A 234 -33.64 24.02 3.86
C LEU A 234 -33.52 23.96 2.32
N THR A 235 -33.20 25.10 1.70
CA THR A 235 -33.13 25.23 0.22
C THR A 235 -31.71 25.21 -0.33
N CYS A 236 -30.70 25.05 0.53
CA CYS A 236 -29.30 25.04 0.15
C CYS A 236 -28.85 23.70 -0.47
N PRO A 237 -27.72 23.66 -1.19
CA PRO A 237 -27.08 22.42 -1.60
C PRO A 237 -26.61 21.57 -0.40
N LEU A 238 -26.59 20.26 -0.65
CA LEU A 238 -26.07 19.24 0.27
C LEU A 238 -24.83 18.60 -0.35
N PHE A 239 -23.78 18.51 0.44
CA PHE A 239 -22.51 17.89 0.10
C PHE A 239 -22.16 16.80 1.10
N LEU A 240 -21.30 15.87 0.67
CA LEU A 240 -20.61 14.95 1.55
C LEU A 240 -19.12 15.31 1.63
N THR A 241 -18.46 14.97 2.73
CA THR A 241 -17.03 15.20 2.87
C THR A 241 -16.22 14.02 2.36
N SER A 242 -15.19 14.34 1.58
CA SER A 242 -14.25 13.40 0.99
C SER A 242 -13.12 13.02 1.97
N ASN A 243 -12.48 11.89 1.71
CA ASN A 243 -11.28 11.40 2.39
C ASN A 243 -10.16 12.46 2.46
N ASP A 244 -10.10 13.37 1.50
CA ASP A 244 -8.98 14.29 1.32
C ASP A 244 -9.26 15.74 1.79
N GLY A 245 -10.36 15.94 2.51
CA GLY A 245 -10.73 17.20 3.17
C GLY A 245 -11.57 18.14 2.30
N THR A 246 -12.15 17.58 1.24
CA THR A 246 -12.86 18.32 0.21
C THR A 246 -14.34 17.94 0.17
N LEU A 247 -15.15 18.67 -0.59
CA LEU A 247 -16.58 18.41 -0.76
C LEU A 247 -16.86 17.57 -2.00
N LEU A 248 -17.81 16.63 -1.87
CA LEU A 248 -18.42 15.87 -2.95
C LEU A 248 -19.88 16.27 -3.09
N THR A 249 -20.35 16.41 -4.31
CA THR A 249 -21.79 16.50 -4.57
C THR A 249 -22.48 15.20 -4.19
N CYS A 250 -23.79 15.24 -3.91
CA CYS A 250 -24.58 14.04 -3.66
C CYS A 250 -24.51 13.02 -4.82
N GLU A 251 -24.43 13.51 -6.06
CA GLU A 251 -24.24 12.67 -7.24
C GLU A 251 -22.87 11.96 -7.21
N MET A 252 -21.78 12.70 -7.01
CA MET A 252 -20.44 12.13 -6.92
C MET A 252 -20.32 11.14 -5.77
N ALA A 253 -20.90 11.44 -4.60
CA ALA A 253 -20.87 10.54 -3.45
C ALA A 253 -21.72 9.28 -3.67
N SER A 254 -22.80 9.36 -4.45
CA SER A 254 -23.59 8.19 -4.84
C SER A 254 -22.84 7.29 -5.83
N LYS A 255 -22.05 7.90 -6.72
CA LYS A 255 -21.23 7.20 -7.71
C LYS A 255 -19.92 6.66 -7.11
N PHE A 256 -19.36 7.36 -6.13
CA PHE A 256 -18.06 7.04 -5.51
C PHE A 256 -18.10 7.05 -3.97
N PRO A 257 -18.95 6.24 -3.31
CA PRO A 257 -19.01 6.18 -1.84
C PRO A 257 -17.66 5.85 -1.17
N ILE A 258 -16.75 5.18 -1.87
CA ILE A 258 -15.39 4.91 -1.37
C ILE A 258 -14.60 6.16 -1.01
N LYS A 259 -14.92 7.30 -1.65
CA LYS A 259 -14.27 8.58 -1.40
C LYS A 259 -14.69 9.24 -0.08
N THR A 260 -15.53 8.60 0.74
CA THR A 260 -15.93 9.12 2.07
C THR A 260 -15.47 8.25 3.24
N PHE A 261 -14.75 7.16 3.00
CA PHE A 261 -14.32 6.20 4.04
C PHE A 261 -13.49 6.80 5.18
N SER A 262 -12.68 7.80 4.89
CA SER A 262 -11.80 8.49 5.84
C SER A 262 -12.25 9.93 6.09
N SER A 263 -13.54 10.21 5.92
CA SER A 263 -14.08 11.56 6.14
C SER A 263 -13.91 12.03 7.59
N GLY A 264 -14.06 11.13 8.57
CA GLY A 264 -13.94 11.44 10.01
C GLY A 264 -12.59 12.02 10.39
N PRO A 265 -11.47 11.27 10.29
CA PRO A 265 -10.14 11.77 10.65
C PRO A 265 -9.77 13.06 9.91
N THR A 266 -10.13 13.12 8.63
CA THR A 266 -9.92 14.30 7.78
C THR A 266 -10.71 15.51 8.25
N ASN A 267 -11.96 15.32 8.62
CA ASN A 267 -12.80 16.35 9.22
C ASN A 267 -12.18 16.83 10.54
N SER A 268 -11.68 15.93 11.40
CA SER A 268 -10.97 16.29 12.63
C SER A 268 -9.78 17.21 12.34
N MET A 269 -8.96 16.86 11.34
CA MET A 269 -7.78 17.65 10.93
C MET A 269 -8.15 19.03 10.38
N ARG A 270 -9.14 19.10 9.49
CA ARG A 270 -9.61 20.36 8.90
C ARG A 270 -10.27 21.26 9.95
N GLY A 271 -11.05 20.67 10.86
CA GLY A 271 -11.66 21.36 11.98
C GLY A 271 -10.63 21.89 12.96
N ALA A 272 -9.64 21.08 13.33
CA ALA A 272 -8.53 21.49 14.19
C ALA A 272 -7.79 22.71 13.61
N ASN A 273 -7.50 22.69 12.30
CA ASN A 273 -6.90 23.83 11.61
C ASN A 273 -7.78 25.08 11.68
N PHE A 274 -9.09 24.94 11.44
CA PHE A 274 -10.02 26.07 11.52
C PHE A 274 -10.07 26.66 12.94
N LEU A 275 -10.22 25.81 13.95
CA LEU A 275 -10.34 26.21 15.34
C LEU A 275 -9.04 26.82 15.90
N ALA A 276 -7.88 26.29 15.52
CA ALA A 276 -6.58 26.83 15.92
C ALA A 276 -6.33 28.27 15.41
N ASN A 277 -7.02 28.67 14.35
CA ASN A 277 -6.95 30.01 13.78
C ASN A 277 -7.97 31.01 14.39
N LEU A 278 -8.88 30.57 15.27
CA LEU A 278 -9.82 31.47 15.96
C LEU A 278 -9.13 32.43 16.92
N ASP A 279 -8.05 31.98 17.57
CA ASP A 279 -7.32 32.74 18.58
C ASP A 279 -6.30 33.74 17.97
N ASN A 280 -6.18 33.82 16.64
CA ASN A 280 -5.20 34.70 15.99
C ASN A 280 -5.74 36.12 15.80
N ALA A 281 -5.43 37.00 16.77
CA ALA A 281 -5.83 38.40 16.79
C ALA A 281 -5.35 39.25 15.60
N ASN A 282 -4.31 38.80 14.87
CA ASN A 282 -3.71 39.52 13.74
C ASN A 282 -4.27 39.11 12.35
N GLY A 283 -5.18 38.12 12.29
CA GLY A 283 -5.79 37.69 11.03
C GLY A 283 -4.91 36.83 10.09
N ASP A 284 -3.61 36.67 10.38
CA ASP A 284 -2.74 35.76 9.65
C ASP A 284 -3.05 34.29 10.00
N ARG A 285 -3.27 33.45 8.98
CA ARG A 285 -3.42 32.00 9.16
C ARG A 285 -2.09 31.40 9.61
N ARG A 286 -2.11 30.48 10.57
CA ARG A 286 -0.91 29.68 10.92
C ARG A 286 -0.52 28.83 9.72
N LYS A 287 0.67 29.07 9.17
CA LYS A 287 1.26 28.34 8.05
C LYS A 287 2.43 27.49 8.56
N GLU A 288 2.13 26.56 9.45
CA GLU A 288 3.09 25.64 10.04
C GLU A 288 2.63 24.20 9.83
N THR A 289 3.58 23.26 9.79
CA THR A 289 3.26 21.84 9.88
C THR A 289 2.86 21.53 11.33
N ALA A 290 1.71 20.90 11.54
CA ALA A 290 1.22 20.52 12.86
C ALA A 290 0.77 19.06 12.88
N LEU A 291 0.81 18.44 14.05
CA LEU A 291 0.15 17.14 14.27
C LEU A 291 -1.26 17.40 14.80
N VAL A 292 -2.26 16.71 14.27
CA VAL A 292 -3.60 16.71 14.84
C VAL A 292 -3.80 15.39 15.56
N MET A 293 -4.23 15.48 16.82
CA MET A 293 -4.49 14.31 17.66
C MET A 293 -5.98 14.33 18.04
N ASP A 294 -6.74 13.39 17.50
CA ASP A 294 -8.16 13.17 17.83
C ASP A 294 -8.27 12.03 18.83
N VAL A 295 -8.58 12.37 20.08
CA VAL A 295 -8.73 11.37 21.15
C VAL A 295 -10.21 11.10 21.37
N GLY A 296 -10.63 9.89 21.03
CA GLY A 296 -11.99 9.40 21.21
C GLY A 296 -12.21 8.63 22.52
N GLY A 297 -13.33 7.92 22.58
CA GLY A 297 -13.64 7.00 23.70
C GLY A 297 -12.91 5.66 23.60
N THR A 298 -12.53 5.23 22.41
CA THR A 298 -11.90 3.92 22.15
C THR A 298 -10.47 4.04 21.64
N THR A 299 -10.20 5.05 20.83
CA THR A 299 -8.99 5.17 20.02
C THR A 299 -8.47 6.60 20.02
N THR A 300 -7.18 6.75 19.71
CA THR A 300 -6.53 8.02 19.41
C THR A 300 -6.01 7.96 18.00
N GLU A 301 -6.35 8.96 17.19
CA GLU A 301 -5.91 9.10 15.81
C GLU A 301 -4.98 10.31 15.66
N ILE A 302 -3.82 10.10 15.03
CA ILE A 302 -2.83 11.14 14.82
C ILE A 302 -2.60 11.32 13.31
N GLY A 303 -2.80 12.54 12.82
CA GLY A 303 -2.54 12.94 11.44
C GLY A 303 -1.56 14.11 11.35
N VAL A 304 -0.94 14.29 10.18
CA VAL A 304 -0.08 15.46 9.90
C VAL A 304 -0.87 16.47 9.08
N LEU A 305 -0.93 17.70 9.56
CA LEU A 305 -1.47 18.86 8.85
C LEU A 305 -0.32 19.62 8.19
N LEU A 306 -0.40 19.82 6.88
CA LEU A 306 0.59 20.58 6.12
C LEU A 306 0.38 22.10 6.28
N PRO A 307 1.39 22.93 5.97
CA PRO A 307 1.24 24.40 6.00
C PRO A 307 0.13 24.95 5.10
N THR A 308 -0.33 24.17 4.13
CA THR A 308 -1.50 24.45 3.27
C THR A 308 -2.83 24.33 4.03
N GLY A 309 -2.84 23.74 5.23
CA GLY A 309 -4.03 23.43 6.01
C GLY A 309 -4.72 22.14 5.59
N PHE A 310 -4.11 21.33 4.72
CA PHE A 310 -4.64 20.02 4.29
C PHE A 310 -3.89 18.86 4.98
N PRO A 311 -4.56 17.72 5.21
CA PRO A 311 -3.90 16.51 5.68
C PRO A 311 -2.81 16.04 4.71
N ARG A 312 -1.66 15.63 5.26
CA ARG A 312 -0.67 14.85 4.51
C ARG A 312 -1.33 13.55 4.05
N GLN A 313 -1.21 13.21 2.78
CA GLN A 313 -1.76 11.96 2.25
C GLN A 313 -0.93 10.75 2.70
N ALA A 314 -1.59 9.61 2.84
CA ALA A 314 -0.91 8.32 3.02
C ALA A 314 -0.12 7.98 1.75
N SER A 315 0.81 7.02 1.84
CA SER A 315 1.49 6.55 0.64
C SER A 315 0.52 5.94 -0.37
N ALA A 316 0.98 5.80 -1.62
CA ALA A 316 0.21 5.26 -2.74
C ALA A 316 -0.53 3.92 -2.47
N TYR A 317 -0.13 3.17 -1.44
CA TYR A 317 -0.79 1.95 -1.03
C TYR A 317 -1.15 2.02 0.46
N HIS A 318 -2.38 1.61 0.76
CA HIS A 318 -2.90 1.43 2.11
C HIS A 318 -3.83 0.20 2.12
N GLU A 319 -4.15 -0.30 3.31
CA GLU A 319 -5.06 -1.42 3.49
C GLU A 319 -6.31 -0.95 4.24
N LEU A 320 -7.48 -1.42 3.81
CA LEU A 320 -8.74 -1.20 4.49
C LEU A 320 -9.56 -2.50 4.50
N CYS A 321 -10.06 -2.90 5.67
CA CYS A 321 -10.84 -4.13 5.84
C CYS A 321 -10.12 -5.41 5.34
N GLY A 322 -8.79 -5.45 5.39
CA GLY A 322 -7.98 -6.55 4.86
C GLY A 322 -7.69 -6.47 3.36
N VAL A 323 -8.09 -5.37 2.69
CA VAL A 323 -7.98 -5.21 1.23
C VAL A 323 -7.00 -4.10 0.88
N PRO A 324 -5.98 -4.34 0.04
CA PRO A 324 -5.04 -3.30 -0.39
C PRO A 324 -5.66 -2.39 -1.47
N LEU A 325 -5.47 -1.07 -1.32
CA LEU A 325 -6.13 0.01 -2.07
C LEU A 325 -5.15 1.15 -2.39
N ASN A 326 -5.50 2.02 -3.34
CA ASN A 326 -4.63 3.08 -3.88
C ASN A 326 -5.33 4.42 -4.25
N PHE A 327 -6.34 4.84 -3.49
CA PHE A 327 -6.94 6.18 -3.62
C PHE A 327 -6.47 7.13 -2.51
N SER A 328 -6.64 8.44 -2.72
CA SER A 328 -6.20 9.48 -1.78
C SER A 328 -6.94 9.39 -0.44
N MET A 329 -6.18 9.29 0.64
CA MET A 329 -6.66 9.27 2.02
C MET A 329 -5.62 9.93 2.93
N PRO A 330 -6.03 10.45 4.10
CA PRO A 330 -5.09 11.08 5.00
C PRO A 330 -4.16 10.02 5.61
N HIS A 331 -2.90 10.37 5.83
CA HIS A 331 -2.03 9.53 6.63
C HIS A 331 -2.42 9.70 8.10
N VAL A 332 -3.03 8.66 8.66
CA VAL A 332 -3.48 8.61 10.05
C VAL A 332 -2.84 7.40 10.72
N TYR A 333 -2.27 7.62 11.90
CA TYR A 333 -1.82 6.56 12.79
C TYR A 333 -2.82 6.42 13.94
N SER A 334 -3.38 5.22 14.12
CA SER A 334 -4.40 4.95 15.14
C SER A 334 -3.85 4.02 16.21
N ILE A 335 -4.12 4.35 17.47
CA ILE A 335 -3.79 3.51 18.63
C ILE A 335 -5.05 3.23 19.47
N GLY A 336 -5.10 2.05 20.10
CA GLY A 336 -6.15 1.61 21.02
C GLY A 336 -6.14 2.32 22.38
N LEU A 337 -6.03 3.64 22.37
CA LEU A 337 -6.01 4.51 23.53
C LEU A 337 -7.12 5.55 23.41
N GLY A 338 -8.17 5.43 24.21
CA GLY A 338 -9.24 6.41 24.33
C GLY A 338 -9.76 6.47 25.76
N GLY A 339 -10.76 7.30 26.03
CA GLY A 339 -11.28 7.51 27.39
C GLY A 339 -11.79 6.25 28.10
N GLY A 340 -12.30 5.28 27.35
CA GLY A 340 -12.81 4.00 27.84
C GLY A 340 -11.81 2.84 27.76
N SER A 341 -10.56 3.08 27.36
CA SER A 341 -9.54 2.03 27.33
C SER A 341 -9.35 1.45 28.73
N ARG A 342 -9.37 0.12 28.83
CA ARG A 342 -9.31 -0.58 30.10
C ARG A 342 -7.90 -0.55 30.65
N VAL A 343 -7.78 -0.25 31.94
CA VAL A 343 -6.50 -0.26 32.67
C VAL A 343 -6.46 -1.52 33.53
N ARG A 344 -5.38 -2.28 33.41
CA ARG A 344 -5.16 -3.52 34.16
C ARG A 344 -3.81 -3.51 34.83
N ARG A 345 -3.72 -4.24 35.94
CA ARG A 345 -2.47 -4.60 36.58
C ARG A 345 -2.22 -6.08 36.37
N ASP A 346 -1.08 -6.41 35.78
CA ASP A 346 -0.67 -7.79 35.56
C ASP A 346 -0.04 -8.39 36.83
N ASN A 347 0.13 -9.70 36.84
CA ASN A 347 0.63 -10.45 38.01
C ASN A 347 2.06 -10.06 38.42
N ASP A 348 2.85 -9.47 37.51
CA ASP A 348 4.20 -8.95 37.75
C ASP A 348 4.22 -7.51 38.28
N GLY A 349 3.04 -6.89 38.43
CA GLY A 349 2.86 -5.53 38.94
C GLY A 349 2.78 -4.45 37.86
N THR A 350 3.01 -4.80 36.58
CA THR A 350 3.02 -3.86 35.45
C THR A 350 1.60 -3.40 35.08
N ILE A 351 1.44 -2.12 34.76
CA ILE A 351 0.18 -1.58 34.24
C ILE A 351 0.11 -1.71 32.71
N THR A 352 -1.00 -2.27 32.23
CA THR A 352 -1.34 -2.33 30.80
C THR A 352 -2.61 -1.55 30.50
N ILE A 353 -2.69 -0.98 29.29
CA ILE A 353 -3.81 -0.16 28.82
C ILE A 353 -4.29 -0.69 27.47
N GLY A 354 -5.57 -1.06 27.38
CA GLY A 354 -6.17 -1.59 26.16
C GLY A 354 -5.51 -2.90 25.68
N PRO A 355 -5.74 -3.31 24.41
CA PRO A 355 -6.39 -2.54 23.35
C PRO A 355 -7.93 -2.48 23.46
N ASP A 356 -8.53 -3.29 24.35
CA ASP A 356 -9.97 -3.31 24.59
C ASP A 356 -10.47 -2.07 25.36
N SER A 357 -11.69 -1.64 25.03
CA SER A 357 -12.34 -0.44 25.58
C SER A 357 -13.81 -0.72 25.89
N VAL A 358 -14.34 -0.03 26.91
CA VAL A 358 -15.79 -0.03 27.20
C VAL A 358 -16.60 0.84 26.22
N GLY A 359 -15.93 1.65 25.40
CA GLY A 359 -16.52 2.42 24.31
C GLY A 359 -17.69 3.31 24.74
N TYR A 360 -18.82 3.22 24.02
CA TYR A 360 -20.03 4.00 24.31
C TYR A 360 -20.65 3.68 25.68
N ARG A 361 -20.31 2.53 26.28
CA ARG A 361 -20.81 2.08 27.58
C ARG A 361 -20.00 2.62 28.76
N ILE A 362 -19.11 3.59 28.53
CA ILE A 362 -18.30 4.19 29.59
C ILE A 362 -19.15 4.76 30.75
N HIS A 363 -20.33 5.32 30.43
CA HIS A 363 -21.26 5.85 31.44
C HIS A 363 -21.98 4.77 32.27
N GLU A 364 -21.91 3.50 31.83
CA GLU A 364 -22.47 2.35 32.55
C GLU A 364 -21.39 1.58 33.30
N LEU A 365 -20.22 1.39 32.69
CA LEU A 365 -19.18 0.46 33.14
C LEU A 365 -17.99 1.14 33.83
N GLY A 366 -17.73 2.42 33.56
CA GLY A 366 -16.60 3.13 34.16
C GLY A 366 -16.82 3.44 35.65
N ILE A 367 -15.77 3.35 36.46
CA ILE A 367 -15.85 3.53 37.93
C ILE A 367 -16.34 4.93 38.29
N ALA A 368 -15.86 5.97 37.61
CA ALA A 368 -16.30 7.35 37.82
C ALA A 368 -17.79 7.56 37.50
N PHE A 369 -18.45 6.62 36.82
CA PHE A 369 -19.87 6.67 36.50
C PHE A 369 -20.72 5.66 37.31
N GLY A 370 -20.12 4.92 38.24
CA GLY A 370 -20.80 3.94 39.09
C GLY A 370 -20.70 2.48 38.60
N GLY A 371 -19.89 2.21 37.58
CA GLY A 371 -19.56 0.85 37.15
C GLY A 371 -18.37 0.24 37.89
N ASP A 372 -17.86 -0.89 37.38
CA ASP A 372 -16.82 -1.73 38.00
C ASP A 372 -15.53 -1.88 37.16
N VAL A 373 -15.46 -1.27 35.99
CA VAL A 373 -14.31 -1.37 35.08
C VAL A 373 -13.44 -0.12 35.20
N LEU A 374 -12.16 -0.32 35.57
CA LEU A 374 -11.16 0.75 35.58
C LEU A 374 -10.78 1.17 34.16
N THR A 375 -10.93 2.46 33.87
CA THR A 375 -10.64 3.07 32.56
C THR A 375 -9.62 4.20 32.66
N THR A 376 -9.05 4.61 31.52
CA THR A 376 -8.16 5.78 31.44
C THR A 376 -8.84 7.09 31.87
N THR A 377 -10.15 7.23 31.65
CA THR A 377 -10.91 8.38 32.20
C THR A 377 -10.89 8.36 33.72
N ASP A 378 -11.04 7.19 34.35
CA ASP A 378 -10.99 7.06 35.82
C ASP A 378 -9.62 7.45 36.37
N ILE A 379 -8.53 7.05 35.70
CA ILE A 379 -7.15 7.44 36.07
C ILE A 379 -6.97 8.96 36.02
N VAL A 380 -7.43 9.63 34.96
CA VAL A 380 -7.30 11.10 34.83
C VAL A 380 -8.13 11.85 35.87
N ILE A 381 -9.31 11.33 36.23
CA ILE A 381 -10.13 11.90 37.32
C ILE A 381 -9.44 11.68 38.68
N ALA A 382 -8.88 10.49 38.92
CA ALA A 382 -8.19 10.14 40.17
C ALA A 382 -6.93 10.98 40.40
N ASP A 383 -6.18 11.29 39.34
CA ASP A 383 -4.99 12.18 39.36
C ASP A 383 -5.33 13.65 39.67
N GLY A 384 -6.61 14.03 39.64
CA GLY A 384 -7.06 15.39 39.95
C GLY A 384 -6.75 16.44 38.88
N LYS A 385 -6.24 16.02 37.70
CA LYS A 385 -5.95 16.91 36.56
C LYS A 385 -7.14 17.15 35.63
N ALA A 386 -8.30 16.51 35.86
CA ALA A 386 -9.52 16.78 35.11
C ALA A 386 -9.96 18.25 35.29
N THR A 387 -9.72 19.07 34.27
CA THR A 387 -10.01 20.52 34.26
C THR A 387 -11.51 20.84 34.15
N SER A 388 -12.33 19.85 33.84
CA SER A 388 -13.79 19.98 33.76
C SER A 388 -14.46 19.41 35.01
N LYS A 389 -15.21 20.26 35.73
CA LYS A 389 -16.11 19.87 36.83
C LYS A 389 -17.28 18.96 36.39
N SER A 390 -17.38 18.55 35.12
CA SER A 390 -18.56 17.90 34.55
C SER A 390 -18.39 16.45 34.12
N ILE A 391 -17.23 15.80 34.31
CA ILE A 391 -16.99 14.42 33.83
C ILE A 391 -16.82 13.48 35.02
N GLY A 392 -17.78 12.55 35.18
CA GLY A 392 -17.78 11.53 36.22
C GLY A 392 -17.90 12.09 37.64
N ASN A 393 -17.96 11.19 38.62
CA ASN A 393 -17.95 11.48 40.03
C ASN A 393 -16.57 11.16 40.63
N ALA A 394 -15.81 12.20 40.96
CA ALA A 394 -14.48 12.09 41.55
C ALA A 394 -14.46 11.32 42.88
N ASP A 395 -15.57 11.27 43.62
CA ASP A 395 -15.64 10.52 44.88
C ASP A 395 -15.53 9.00 44.68
N LEU A 396 -15.94 8.50 43.51
CA LEU A 396 -15.93 7.06 43.20
C LEU A 396 -14.53 6.52 42.86
N VAL A 397 -13.61 7.39 42.47
CA VAL A 397 -12.26 7.00 42.03
C VAL A 397 -11.16 7.24 43.08
N LYS A 398 -11.52 7.74 44.27
CA LYS A 398 -10.57 8.03 45.36
C LYS A 398 -9.83 6.81 45.90
N ASN A 399 -10.40 5.62 45.72
CA ASN A 399 -9.84 4.37 46.22
C ASN A 399 -8.84 3.73 45.25
N ILE A 400 -8.63 4.30 44.06
CA ILE A 400 -7.62 3.81 43.11
C ILE A 400 -6.23 4.12 43.71
N PRO A 401 -5.32 3.14 43.83
CA PRO A 401 -3.98 3.37 44.36
C PRO A 401 -3.22 4.41 43.53
N MET A 402 -2.53 5.34 44.20
CA MET A 402 -1.80 6.42 43.50
C MET A 402 -0.65 5.89 42.64
N ASP A 403 -0.01 4.79 43.06
CA ASP A 403 1.01 4.09 42.27
C ASP A 403 0.46 3.63 40.91
N ASP A 404 -0.75 3.07 40.88
CA ASP A 404 -1.41 2.62 39.66
C ASP A 404 -1.76 3.81 38.76
N VAL A 405 -2.16 4.95 39.37
CA VAL A 405 -2.43 6.20 38.65
C VAL A 405 -1.17 6.74 37.98
N GLU A 406 -0.05 6.82 38.71
CA GLU A 406 1.23 7.31 38.20
C GLU A 406 1.78 6.43 37.07
N GLN A 407 1.77 5.10 37.25
CA GLN A 407 2.21 4.15 36.24
C GLN A 407 1.31 4.18 34.99
N ALA A 408 -0.01 4.28 35.17
CA ALA A 408 -0.94 4.41 34.05
C ALA A 408 -0.72 5.73 33.28
N GLN A 409 -0.51 6.86 33.97
CA GLN A 409 -0.22 8.16 33.34
C GLN A 409 1.08 8.13 32.53
N GLU A 410 2.14 7.55 33.08
CA GLU A 410 3.40 7.41 32.37
C GLU A 410 3.24 6.49 31.14
N LYS A 411 2.45 5.41 31.26
CA LYS A 411 2.16 4.54 30.12
C LYS A 411 1.34 5.24 29.03
N ILE A 412 0.32 6.02 29.39
CA ILE A 412 -0.46 6.87 28.45
C ILE A 412 0.49 7.81 27.71
N LYS A 413 1.35 8.52 28.44
CA LYS A 413 2.33 9.46 27.87
C LYS A 413 3.26 8.76 26.88
N GLN A 414 3.84 7.61 27.25
CA GLN A 414 4.71 6.84 26.36
C GLN A 414 4.00 6.38 25.09
N MET A 415 2.76 5.87 25.21
CA MET A 415 1.95 5.48 24.04
C MET A 415 1.74 6.65 23.08
N LEU A 416 1.45 7.85 23.62
CA LEU A 416 1.28 9.06 22.82
C LEU A 416 2.59 9.53 22.17
N GLU A 417 3.69 9.60 22.92
CA GLU A 417 5.01 10.03 22.41
C GLU A 417 5.54 9.11 21.30
N ASN A 418 5.37 7.79 21.45
CA ASN A 418 5.73 6.81 20.42
C ASN A 418 4.92 6.99 19.14
N SER A 419 3.63 7.32 19.28
CA SER A 419 2.73 7.56 18.17
C SER A 419 3.04 8.87 17.45
N ILE A 420 3.38 9.91 18.21
CA ILE A 420 3.85 11.20 17.68
C ILE A 420 5.11 11.01 16.86
N ASP A 421 6.13 10.35 17.41
CA ASP A 421 7.40 10.16 16.70
C ASP A 421 7.22 9.36 15.40
N SER A 422 6.32 8.38 15.40
CA SER A 422 5.97 7.59 14.21
C SER A 422 5.35 8.44 13.09
N MET A 423 4.64 9.52 13.42
CA MET A 423 3.98 10.39 12.44
C MET A 423 4.83 11.57 11.96
N LYS A 424 5.82 12.01 12.75
CA LYS A 424 6.65 13.18 12.43
C LYS A 424 7.40 13.05 11.09
N THR A 425 7.39 14.14 10.31
CA THR A 425 8.10 14.31 9.03
C THR A 425 9.50 14.88 9.16
N SER A 426 9.89 15.30 10.36
CA SER A 426 11.21 15.83 10.67
C SER A 426 11.58 15.47 12.11
N SER A 427 12.84 15.66 12.49
CA SER A 427 13.29 15.53 13.89
C SER A 427 12.87 16.72 14.76
N GLU A 428 12.51 17.83 14.13
CA GLU A 428 12.15 19.08 14.82
C GLU A 428 10.85 18.94 15.63
N ASP A 429 10.74 19.69 16.73
CA ASP A 429 9.53 19.71 17.54
C ASP A 429 8.39 20.37 16.79
N VAL A 430 7.24 19.69 16.72
CA VAL A 430 6.05 20.16 15.98
C VAL A 430 4.91 20.47 16.95
N PRO A 431 4.07 21.48 16.69
CA PRO A 431 2.91 21.74 17.51
C PRO A 431 1.87 20.62 17.33
N ILE A 432 1.13 20.33 18.40
CA ILE A 432 -0.04 19.44 18.37
C ILE A 432 -1.31 20.26 18.49
N TYR A 433 -2.27 20.02 17.61
CA TYR A 433 -3.64 20.49 17.70
C TYR A 433 -4.50 19.35 18.23
N LEU A 434 -5.01 19.51 19.44
CA LEU A 434 -5.71 18.45 20.13
C LEU A 434 -7.22 18.61 20.00
N VAL A 435 -7.89 17.55 19.58
CA VAL A 435 -9.34 17.48 19.36
C VAL A 435 -9.93 16.18 19.93
N GLY A 436 -11.25 16.09 19.92
CA GLY A 436 -11.97 14.91 20.40
C GLY A 436 -12.32 14.97 21.88
N GLY A 437 -13.37 14.22 22.27
CA GLY A 437 -13.91 14.24 23.63
C GLY A 437 -12.95 13.67 24.70
N GLY A 438 -12.00 12.83 24.29
CA GLY A 438 -10.96 12.24 25.15
C GLY A 438 -9.70 13.09 25.28
N ALA A 439 -9.68 14.33 24.76
CA ALA A 439 -8.53 15.24 24.85
C ALA A 439 -8.01 15.49 26.29
N ILE A 440 -8.79 15.14 27.31
CA ILE A 440 -8.40 15.16 28.73
C ILE A 440 -7.26 14.19 29.07
N LEU A 441 -7.06 13.13 28.26
CA LEU A 441 -6.01 12.13 28.49
C LEU A 441 -4.61 12.64 28.19
N VAL A 442 -4.49 13.72 27.43
CA VAL A 442 -3.20 14.17 26.87
C VAL A 442 -2.52 15.13 27.84
N PRO A 443 -1.25 14.91 28.22
CA PRO A 443 -0.52 15.83 29.08
C PRO A 443 -0.17 17.14 28.37
N ASN A 444 0.24 18.17 29.13
CA ASN A 444 0.62 19.47 28.57
C ASN A 444 2.01 19.48 27.92
N GLN A 445 2.84 18.49 28.23
CA GLN A 445 4.20 18.35 27.71
C GLN A 445 4.39 16.92 27.22
N LEU A 446 4.88 16.81 25.99
CA LEU A 446 5.19 15.56 25.30
C LEU A 446 6.53 15.74 24.59
N LYS A 447 7.38 14.71 24.61
CA LYS A 447 8.63 14.68 23.85
C LYS A 447 8.33 14.83 22.36
N GLY A 448 9.13 15.65 21.66
CA GLY A 448 8.97 15.86 20.22
C GLY A 448 7.90 16.88 19.83
N VAL A 449 7.29 17.56 20.81
CA VAL A 449 6.16 18.49 20.64
C VAL A 449 6.53 19.88 21.13
N SER A 450 6.42 20.89 20.27
CA SER A 450 6.78 22.27 20.64
C SER A 450 5.71 22.92 21.52
N LYS A 451 4.43 22.62 21.27
CA LYS A 451 3.29 23.10 22.04
C LYS A 451 2.05 22.23 21.83
N VAL A 452 1.34 21.90 22.91
CA VAL A 452 0.01 21.30 22.86
C VAL A 452 -1.04 22.41 22.83
N HIS A 453 -1.73 22.58 21.71
CA HIS A 453 -2.81 23.53 21.55
C HIS A 453 -4.15 22.91 21.93
N ARG A 454 -4.87 23.63 22.80
CA ARG A 454 -6.25 23.36 23.19
C ARG A 454 -7.04 24.62 22.86
N PHE A 455 -8.10 24.48 22.08
CA PHE A 455 -8.93 25.59 21.63
C PHE A 455 -10.41 25.31 21.98
N PRO A 456 -11.27 26.34 22.07
CA PRO A 456 -12.71 26.13 22.25
C PRO A 456 -13.30 25.22 21.16
N PHE A 457 -14.38 24.50 21.48
CA PHE A 457 -15.10 23.61 20.56
C PHE A 457 -14.27 22.44 20.00
N TYR A 458 -13.19 22.04 20.66
CA TYR A 458 -12.34 20.91 20.28
C TYR A 458 -13.09 19.57 20.17
N ASP A 459 -14.20 19.44 20.89
CA ASP A 459 -15.09 18.27 20.92
C ASP A 459 -16.08 18.22 19.74
N ALA A 460 -16.19 19.32 18.98
CA ALA A 460 -16.99 19.44 17.76
C ALA A 460 -16.13 19.66 16.50
N ALA A 461 -14.81 19.44 16.59
CA ALA A 461 -13.87 19.68 15.50
C ALA A 461 -14.27 18.97 14.20
N ASN A 462 -14.80 17.75 14.27
CA ASN A 462 -15.16 16.98 13.08
C ASN A 462 -16.31 17.66 12.31
N ALA A 463 -17.37 18.09 13.01
CA ALA A 463 -18.45 18.85 12.40
C ALA A 463 -17.97 20.19 11.84
N VAL A 464 -17.03 20.87 12.52
CA VAL A 464 -16.39 22.11 12.03
C VAL A 464 -15.61 21.85 10.74
N GLY A 465 -14.84 20.76 10.70
CA GLY A 465 -14.12 20.31 9.51
C GLY A 465 -15.03 20.07 8.32
N ALA A 466 -16.19 19.43 8.57
CA ALA A 466 -17.18 19.22 7.54
C ALA A 466 -17.75 20.53 6.97
N ALA A 467 -18.03 21.51 7.84
CA ALA A 467 -18.53 22.82 7.42
C ALA A 467 -17.50 23.70 6.68
N CYS A 468 -16.20 23.51 6.94
CA CYS A 468 -15.11 24.30 6.33
C CYS A 468 -14.41 23.60 5.14
N ALA A 469 -14.90 22.43 4.73
CA ALA A 469 -14.36 21.70 3.58
C ALA A 469 -14.50 22.51 2.28
N GLN A 470 -13.52 22.32 1.39
CA GLN A 470 -13.35 23.09 0.16
C GLN A 470 -13.62 22.24 -1.09
N ILE A 471 -13.84 22.86 -2.24
CA ILE A 471 -13.98 22.14 -3.52
C ILE A 471 -12.58 21.90 -4.09
N SER A 472 -12.36 20.75 -4.74
CA SER A 472 -11.07 20.42 -5.32
C SER A 472 -11.13 19.83 -6.72
N GLY A 473 -10.01 19.91 -7.42
CA GLY A 473 -9.74 19.30 -8.70
C GLY A 473 -8.43 18.54 -8.65
N VAL A 474 -8.44 17.27 -9.06
CA VAL A 474 -7.27 16.39 -9.06
C VAL A 474 -6.99 15.90 -10.49
N ILE A 475 -5.71 15.94 -10.87
CA ILE A 475 -5.18 15.37 -12.11
C ILE A 475 -4.06 14.40 -11.74
N ASP A 476 -4.19 13.14 -12.17
CA ASP A 476 -3.13 12.13 -12.14
C ASP A 476 -2.94 11.60 -13.56
N THR A 477 -1.75 11.75 -14.12
CA THR A 477 -1.52 11.54 -15.55
C THR A 477 -0.06 11.21 -15.83
N PHE A 478 0.21 10.58 -16.97
CA PHE A 478 1.56 10.49 -17.48
C PHE A 478 1.67 11.45 -18.65
N GLU A 479 2.75 12.23 -18.66
CA GLU A 479 2.99 13.19 -19.72
C GLU A 479 4.36 12.91 -20.34
N ASP A 480 4.45 13.24 -21.62
CA ASP A 480 5.70 13.23 -22.36
C ASP A 480 6.53 14.46 -21.95
N THR A 481 7.69 14.21 -21.35
CA THR A 481 8.70 15.20 -20.94
C THR A 481 9.98 15.04 -21.77
N SER A 482 9.92 14.40 -22.94
CA SER A 482 11.07 14.23 -23.85
C SER A 482 11.44 15.53 -24.57
N LYS A 483 10.45 16.39 -24.83
CA LYS A 483 10.59 17.65 -25.57
C LYS A 483 10.47 18.90 -24.69
N ILE A 484 9.81 18.79 -23.54
CA ILE A 484 9.48 19.88 -22.63
C ILE A 484 9.99 19.49 -21.23
N SER A 485 10.49 20.45 -20.45
CA SER A 485 11.01 20.16 -19.11
C SER A 485 9.91 19.66 -18.17
N VAL A 486 10.27 18.84 -17.18
CA VAL A 486 9.34 18.33 -16.16
C VAL A 486 8.62 19.48 -15.46
N GLU A 487 9.32 20.56 -15.15
CA GLU A 487 8.77 21.75 -14.48
C GLU A 487 7.70 22.47 -15.31
N GLU A 488 7.91 22.59 -16.63
CA GLU A 488 6.94 23.22 -17.53
C GLU A 488 5.67 22.38 -17.68
N VAL A 489 5.83 21.05 -17.82
CA VAL A 489 4.71 20.13 -17.87
C VAL A 489 3.95 20.14 -16.53
N GLN A 490 4.65 20.17 -15.40
CA GLN A 490 4.06 20.25 -14.06
C GLN A 490 3.15 21.47 -13.92
N LYS A 491 3.61 22.66 -14.35
CA LYS A 491 2.79 23.88 -14.33
C LYS A 491 1.53 23.77 -15.19
N SER A 492 1.61 23.10 -16.33
CA SER A 492 0.43 22.83 -17.17
C SER A 492 -0.55 21.88 -16.47
N VAL A 493 -0.06 20.87 -15.76
CA VAL A 493 -0.89 19.95 -14.96
C VAL A 493 -1.54 20.70 -13.78
N GLU A 494 -0.81 21.60 -13.11
CA GLU A 494 -1.34 22.48 -12.06
C GLU A 494 -2.49 23.36 -12.54
N GLN A 495 -2.34 23.99 -13.69
CA GLN A 495 -3.43 24.79 -14.24
C GLN A 495 -4.66 23.94 -14.56
N ARG A 496 -4.50 22.74 -15.15
CA ARG A 496 -5.60 21.80 -15.40
C ARG A 496 -6.31 21.38 -14.10
N ALA A 497 -5.57 21.19 -13.00
CA ALA A 497 -6.15 20.87 -11.71
C ALA A 497 -6.96 22.04 -11.13
N ILE A 498 -6.46 23.28 -11.25
CA ILE A 498 -7.18 24.50 -10.86
C ILE A 498 -8.47 24.64 -11.67
N ASP A 499 -8.38 24.51 -13.00
CA ASP A 499 -9.53 24.64 -13.88
C ASP A 499 -10.61 23.60 -13.55
N LYS A 500 -10.20 22.36 -13.22
CA LYS A 500 -11.11 21.30 -12.76
C LYS A 500 -11.78 21.64 -11.42
N ALA A 501 -11.06 22.25 -10.47
CA ALA A 501 -11.64 22.69 -9.21
C ALA A 501 -12.66 23.82 -9.41
N VAL A 502 -12.35 24.77 -10.29
CA VAL A 502 -13.23 25.90 -10.63
C VAL A 502 -14.49 25.41 -11.34
N ALA A 503 -14.35 24.46 -12.27
CA ALA A 503 -15.49 23.83 -12.94
C ALA A 503 -16.43 23.12 -11.95
N ALA A 504 -15.87 22.55 -10.87
CA ALA A 504 -16.64 21.95 -9.78
C ALA A 504 -17.28 22.98 -8.82
N GLY A 505 -17.05 24.28 -9.00
CA GLY A 505 -17.67 25.37 -8.24
C GLY A 505 -16.74 26.15 -7.30
N ALA A 506 -15.43 25.90 -7.34
CA ALA A 506 -14.45 26.65 -6.56
C ALA A 506 -14.29 28.10 -7.08
N ASP A 507 -13.99 29.03 -6.18
CA ASP A 507 -13.68 30.42 -6.51
C ASP A 507 -12.36 30.49 -7.28
N LYS A 508 -12.44 30.90 -8.54
CA LYS A 508 -11.30 31.08 -9.43
C LYS A 508 -10.19 31.94 -8.83
N ASN A 509 -10.52 32.97 -8.05
CA ASN A 509 -9.54 33.90 -7.49
C ASN A 509 -8.86 33.37 -6.22
N HIS A 510 -9.44 32.35 -5.59
CA HIS A 510 -8.97 31.79 -4.30
C HIS A 510 -8.72 30.28 -4.37
N THR A 511 -8.58 29.73 -5.58
CA THR A 511 -8.19 28.33 -5.79
C THR A 511 -6.67 28.24 -5.90
N VAL A 512 -6.06 27.34 -5.14
CA VAL A 512 -4.60 27.15 -5.10
C VAL A 512 -4.23 25.69 -5.27
N THR A 513 -3.04 25.43 -5.80
CA THR A 513 -2.42 24.11 -5.79
C THR A 513 -2.11 23.70 -4.34
N VAL A 514 -2.66 22.57 -3.93
CA VAL A 514 -2.49 21.97 -2.59
C VAL A 514 -1.34 20.96 -2.60
N GLU A 515 -1.20 20.22 -3.70
CA GLU A 515 -0.23 19.14 -3.87
C GLU A 515 0.18 19.05 -5.34
N SER A 516 1.47 18.81 -5.60
CA SER A 516 2.02 18.75 -6.95
C SER A 516 3.29 17.89 -6.94
N GLU A 517 3.18 16.68 -7.47
CA GLU A 517 4.27 15.71 -7.55
C GLU A 517 4.56 15.31 -8.99
N ALA A 518 5.84 15.10 -9.29
CA ALA A 518 6.33 14.59 -10.55
C ALA A 518 7.23 13.36 -10.29
N ILE A 519 6.83 12.20 -10.81
CA ILE A 519 7.45 10.89 -10.55
C ILE A 519 7.98 10.32 -11.87
N PRO A 520 9.31 10.31 -12.09
CA PRO A 520 9.93 9.72 -13.28
C PRO A 520 9.70 8.20 -13.38
N ILE A 521 9.47 7.67 -14.59
CA ILE A 521 9.32 6.22 -14.80
C ILE A 521 10.65 5.57 -15.16
N ALA A 522 10.96 4.42 -14.54
CA ALA A 522 12.11 3.62 -14.93
C ALA A 522 12.04 3.15 -16.39
N TYR A 523 13.20 3.11 -17.05
CA TYR A 523 13.40 2.63 -18.44
C TYR A 523 12.70 3.42 -19.54
N THR A 524 11.92 4.45 -19.21
CA THR A 524 11.27 5.30 -20.20
C THR A 524 11.98 6.66 -20.26
N THR A 525 12.44 7.06 -21.45
CA THR A 525 13.07 8.38 -21.61
C THR A 525 11.97 9.42 -21.84
N GLY A 526 11.99 10.51 -21.07
CA GLY A 526 11.04 11.60 -21.26
C GLY A 526 9.58 11.22 -20.97
N ARG A 527 9.34 10.36 -19.98
CA ARG A 527 8.00 10.22 -19.40
C ARG A 527 8.03 10.35 -17.89
N CYS A 528 7.03 11.06 -17.38
CA CYS A 528 6.87 11.33 -15.97
C CYS A 528 5.38 11.23 -15.62
N ARG A 529 5.08 10.62 -14.47
CA ARG A 529 3.75 10.69 -13.87
C ARG A 529 3.63 11.99 -13.09
N PHE A 530 2.53 12.71 -13.26
CA PHE A 530 2.21 13.92 -12.53
C PHE A 530 0.94 13.71 -11.73
N TYR A 531 1.00 13.97 -10.43
CA TYR A 531 -0.16 14.00 -9.54
C TYR A 531 -0.30 15.41 -8.98
N VAL A 532 -1.39 16.09 -9.29
CA VAL A 532 -1.61 17.48 -8.89
C VAL A 532 -3.04 17.68 -8.39
N LYS A 533 -3.16 18.35 -7.25
CA LYS A 533 -4.44 18.72 -6.64
C LYS A 533 -4.50 20.22 -6.42
N ALA A 534 -5.62 20.82 -6.79
CA ALA A 534 -5.97 22.19 -6.45
C ALA A 534 -7.26 22.25 -5.64
N ALA A 535 -7.41 23.22 -4.75
CA ALA A 535 -8.62 23.42 -3.96
C ALA A 535 -8.92 24.90 -3.70
N GLY A 536 -10.22 25.23 -3.57
CA GLY A 536 -10.70 26.59 -3.33
C GLY A 536 -12.05 26.62 -2.61
N GLU A 537 -12.41 27.80 -2.09
CA GLU A 537 -13.71 28.04 -1.45
C GLU A 537 -14.85 27.94 -2.47
N TRP A 538 -16.01 27.45 -2.05
CA TRP A 538 -17.20 27.43 -2.89
C TRP A 538 -17.85 28.81 -2.99
N THR A 539 -18.31 29.18 -4.20
CA THR A 539 -18.83 30.53 -4.51
C THR A 539 -20.33 30.73 -4.28
N GLY A 540 -21.07 29.73 -3.79
CA GLY A 540 -22.51 29.86 -3.56
C GLY A 540 -23.39 29.65 -4.80
N LEU A 541 -22.80 29.70 -5.99
CA LEU A 541 -23.43 29.28 -7.23
C LEU A 541 -23.20 27.77 -7.34
N ALA A 542 -24.26 26.98 -7.16
CA ALA A 542 -24.28 25.72 -7.89
C ALA A 542 -24.16 26.13 -9.35
N SER A 543 -23.15 25.67 -10.07
CA SER A 543 -23.32 25.60 -11.51
C SER A 543 -24.56 24.72 -11.69
N THR A 544 -25.69 25.36 -11.98
CA THR A 544 -26.91 24.74 -12.53
C THR A 544 -26.65 24.29 -13.96
N SER A 545 -25.40 24.00 -14.26
CA SER A 545 -24.99 23.46 -15.50
C SER A 545 -25.27 21.96 -15.42
N GLU A 546 -26.55 21.66 -15.60
CA GLU A 546 -26.98 20.54 -16.45
C GLU A 546 -26.29 20.55 -17.84
N GLN A 547 -25.37 21.49 -18.13
CA GLN A 547 -24.62 21.64 -19.39
C GLN A 547 -23.20 22.25 -19.24
N GLY A 548 -22.50 22.10 -18.12
CA GLY A 548 -21.21 22.81 -17.88
C GLY A 548 -20.04 21.87 -17.70
N ASP A 549 -19.31 21.70 -18.81
CA ASP A 549 -17.95 21.17 -18.90
C ASP A 549 -17.65 19.69 -18.66
N ASP A 550 -18.65 18.84 -18.40
CA ASP A 550 -18.57 17.47 -18.95
C ASP A 550 -18.89 17.46 -20.44
N LYS A 551 -19.53 18.50 -21.02
CA LYS A 551 -19.66 18.63 -22.49
C LYS A 551 -18.41 19.16 -23.22
N ASN A 552 -17.45 19.75 -22.50
CA ASN A 552 -16.15 20.15 -23.07
C ASN A 552 -15.00 19.18 -22.71
N THR A 553 -15.27 18.14 -21.93
CA THR A 553 -14.36 16.99 -21.73
C THR A 553 -14.97 15.64 -22.11
N LEU A 554 -16.26 15.59 -22.48
CA LEU A 554 -16.73 14.68 -23.50
C LEU A 554 -15.93 15.01 -24.76
N ALA A 555 -14.82 14.27 -24.93
CA ALA A 555 -14.38 13.90 -26.25
C ALA A 555 -15.65 13.65 -27.09
N PRO A 556 -15.74 14.22 -28.31
CA PRO A 556 -16.97 14.25 -29.12
C PRO A 556 -17.70 12.92 -28.97
N GLU A 557 -19.03 12.91 -28.76
CA GLU A 557 -19.83 11.67 -28.69
C GLU A 557 -19.37 10.75 -29.82
N VAL A 558 -18.46 9.82 -29.50
CA VAL A 558 -17.90 8.93 -30.49
C VAL A 558 -18.99 7.91 -30.60
N THR A 559 -19.85 8.05 -31.61
CA THR A 559 -20.82 7.02 -31.93
C THR A 559 -20.01 5.81 -32.36
N ARG A 560 -19.76 4.90 -31.41
CA ARG A 560 -19.00 3.69 -31.64
C ARG A 560 -19.98 2.65 -32.18
N GLU A 561 -19.77 2.21 -33.40
CA GLU A 561 -20.49 1.07 -33.96
C GLU A 561 -19.69 -0.20 -33.65
N TRP A 562 -20.38 -1.20 -33.11
CA TRP A 562 -19.85 -2.54 -32.92
C TRP A 562 -20.84 -3.57 -33.46
N ASP A 563 -20.35 -4.79 -33.68
CA ASP A 563 -21.15 -5.88 -34.20
C ASP A 563 -22.21 -6.36 -33.18
N LYS A 564 -23.47 -6.13 -33.53
CA LYS A 564 -24.66 -6.48 -32.73
C LYS A 564 -25.37 -7.74 -33.23
N ASP A 565 -25.09 -8.15 -34.45
CA ASP A 565 -25.85 -9.19 -35.14
C ASP A 565 -25.13 -10.53 -35.13
N SER A 566 -23.80 -10.53 -35.09
CA SER A 566 -23.05 -11.78 -35.03
C SER A 566 -23.28 -12.53 -33.71
N PRO A 567 -23.18 -13.87 -33.74
CA PRO A 567 -23.20 -14.69 -32.54
C PRO A 567 -22.12 -14.25 -31.55
N VAL A 568 -22.47 -14.21 -30.27
CA VAL A 568 -21.54 -13.87 -29.19
C VAL A 568 -20.45 -14.94 -29.03
N ILE A 569 -19.29 -14.53 -28.51
CA ILE A 569 -18.25 -15.47 -28.10
C ILE A 569 -18.58 -15.95 -26.69
N LYS A 570 -18.76 -17.26 -26.51
CA LYS A 570 -19.07 -17.81 -25.19
C LYS A 570 -17.95 -17.48 -24.19
N ALA A 571 -18.30 -16.77 -23.12
CA ALA A 571 -17.36 -16.42 -22.06
C ALA A 571 -17.10 -17.58 -21.09
N GLU A 572 -15.86 -17.72 -20.66
CA GLU A 572 -15.47 -18.59 -19.53
C GLU A 572 -15.41 -17.77 -18.24
N ILE A 573 -16.07 -18.26 -17.20
CA ILE A 573 -16.02 -17.64 -15.87
C ILE A 573 -14.69 -18.02 -15.23
N ALA A 574 -13.82 -17.05 -15.02
CA ALA A 574 -12.45 -17.25 -14.53
C ALA A 574 -12.40 -17.90 -13.13
N ASN A 575 -13.39 -17.63 -12.28
CA ASN A 575 -13.49 -18.20 -10.93
C ASN A 575 -14.45 -19.41 -10.80
N ALA A 576 -14.96 -19.98 -11.91
CA ALA A 576 -15.97 -21.06 -11.84
C ALA A 576 -15.54 -22.29 -11.04
N LYS A 577 -14.25 -22.66 -11.07
CA LYS A 577 -13.73 -23.83 -10.36
C LYS A 577 -13.41 -23.58 -8.89
N ASN A 578 -13.38 -22.32 -8.46
CA ASN A 578 -12.83 -21.94 -7.16
C ASN A 578 -13.89 -21.52 -6.14
N ILE A 579 -15.14 -21.24 -6.55
CA ILE A 579 -16.18 -20.70 -5.66
C ILE A 579 -16.65 -21.70 -4.60
N SER A 580 -16.68 -23.01 -4.89
CA SER A 580 -17.17 -24.02 -3.92
C SER A 580 -16.19 -24.35 -2.80
N ASP A 581 -14.92 -23.97 -2.95
CA ASP A 581 -13.82 -24.35 -2.06
C ASP A 581 -13.27 -23.16 -1.26
N ILE A 582 -13.92 -21.99 -1.33
CA ILE A 582 -13.54 -20.80 -0.57
C ILE A 582 -13.93 -21.03 0.90
N PRO A 583 -13.00 -20.91 1.85
CA PRO A 583 -13.32 -20.96 3.27
C PRO A 583 -14.39 -19.93 3.65
N GLU A 584 -15.33 -20.30 4.53
CA GLU A 584 -16.33 -19.34 5.04
C GLU A 584 -15.72 -18.26 5.95
N LYS A 585 -14.52 -18.53 6.51
CA LYS A 585 -13.82 -17.67 7.46
C LYS A 585 -12.36 -17.51 7.08
N ASP A 586 -11.79 -16.40 7.51
CA ASP A 586 -10.36 -16.15 7.39
C ASP A 586 -9.55 -17.20 8.16
N ILE A 587 -8.53 -17.76 7.51
CA ILE A 587 -7.65 -18.76 8.13
C ILE A 587 -6.64 -18.01 9.00
N ILE A 588 -6.73 -18.21 10.31
CA ILE A 588 -5.80 -17.62 11.28
C ILE A 588 -4.71 -18.63 11.59
N ILE A 589 -3.49 -18.32 11.19
CA ILE A 589 -2.29 -19.11 11.52
C ILE A 589 -1.68 -18.56 12.81
N THR A 590 -1.55 -19.41 13.82
CA THR A 590 -0.99 -19.07 15.12
C THR A 590 0.52 -19.27 15.15
N ALA A 591 1.19 -18.71 16.17
CA ALA A 591 2.62 -18.96 16.38
C ALA A 591 2.92 -20.47 16.59
N GLU A 592 2.02 -21.19 17.25
CA GLU A 592 2.16 -22.63 17.50
C GLU A 592 2.06 -23.45 16.21
N ASP A 593 1.16 -23.05 15.28
CA ASP A 593 1.05 -23.69 13.97
C ASP A 593 2.36 -23.54 13.18
N ILE A 594 2.99 -22.36 13.23
CA ILE A 594 4.26 -22.09 12.55
C ILE A 594 5.40 -22.92 13.15
N ILE A 595 5.45 -23.03 14.49
CA ILE A 595 6.47 -23.83 15.19
C ILE A 595 6.35 -25.31 14.78
N ASN A 596 5.13 -25.83 14.75
CA ASN A 596 4.85 -27.23 14.44
C ASN A 596 4.86 -27.56 12.94
N TYR A 597 4.85 -26.55 12.07
CA TYR A 597 4.85 -26.73 10.63
C TYR A 597 6.10 -27.49 10.15
N LYS A 598 5.85 -28.56 9.38
CA LYS A 598 6.86 -29.35 8.67
C LYS A 598 6.62 -29.28 7.17
N PRO A 599 7.60 -28.88 6.35
CA PRO A 599 7.47 -28.88 4.90
C PRO A 599 7.32 -30.32 4.37
N ASN A 600 6.59 -30.47 3.28
CA ASN A 600 6.38 -31.77 2.65
C ASN A 600 7.58 -32.15 1.78
N VAL A 601 8.47 -33.00 2.30
CA VAL A 601 9.65 -33.49 1.59
C VAL A 601 9.61 -35.01 1.47
N GLU A 602 9.48 -35.48 0.24
CA GLU A 602 9.40 -36.90 -0.11
C GLU A 602 10.38 -37.23 -1.24
N ASN A 603 11.14 -38.31 -1.12
CA ASN A 603 12.08 -38.76 -2.15
C ASN A 603 13.11 -37.69 -2.59
N ASN A 604 13.58 -36.85 -1.66
CA ASN A 604 14.44 -35.68 -1.93
C ASN A 604 13.79 -34.59 -2.81
N GLU A 605 12.46 -34.59 -2.94
CA GLU A 605 11.70 -33.52 -3.57
C GLU A 605 10.89 -32.79 -2.48
N TRP A 606 11.09 -31.48 -2.37
CA TRP A 606 10.26 -30.63 -1.53
C TRP A 606 9.06 -30.13 -2.35
N ILE A 607 7.87 -30.58 -1.97
CA ILE A 607 6.59 -30.16 -2.56
C ILE A 607 6.14 -28.89 -1.81
N LEU A 608 6.12 -27.76 -2.52
CA LEU A 608 5.81 -26.46 -1.93
C LEU A 608 4.33 -26.35 -1.56
N SER A 609 4.06 -25.88 -0.33
CA SER A 609 2.72 -25.46 0.11
C SER A 609 2.49 -23.95 -0.07
N GLU A 610 1.26 -23.48 0.19
CA GLU A 610 0.97 -22.03 0.26
C GLU A 610 1.80 -21.30 1.33
N LEU A 611 2.04 -21.94 2.47
CA LEU A 611 2.87 -21.37 3.54
C LEU A 611 4.33 -21.27 3.12
N ASP A 612 4.83 -22.30 2.44
CA ASP A 612 6.21 -22.31 1.95
C ASP A 612 6.47 -21.13 1.02
N ILE A 613 5.59 -20.89 0.04
CA ILE A 613 5.77 -19.80 -0.93
C ILE A 613 5.59 -18.41 -0.31
N GLU A 614 4.79 -18.27 0.74
CA GLU A 614 4.64 -17.00 1.48
C GLU A 614 5.93 -16.64 2.24
N TRP A 615 6.52 -17.62 2.93
CA TRP A 615 7.79 -17.43 3.62
C TRP A 615 8.94 -17.24 2.65
N ILE A 616 8.99 -18.02 1.57
CA ILE A 616 9.95 -17.82 0.48
C ILE A 616 9.83 -16.39 -0.08
N SER A 617 8.62 -15.89 -0.34
CA SER A 617 8.40 -14.51 -0.81
C SER A 617 9.01 -13.48 0.15
N THR A 618 8.77 -13.63 1.45
CA THR A 618 9.33 -12.71 2.47
C THR A 618 10.85 -12.77 2.50
N GLY A 619 11.43 -13.97 2.50
CA GLY A 619 12.88 -14.14 2.50
C GLY A 619 13.55 -13.69 1.21
N CYS A 620 12.95 -13.95 0.06
CA CYS A 620 13.41 -13.46 -1.24
C CYS A 620 13.48 -11.93 -1.23
N TYR A 621 12.50 -11.24 -0.62
CA TYR A 621 12.53 -9.79 -0.58
C TYR A 621 13.67 -9.25 0.31
N ILE A 622 13.92 -9.90 1.45
CA ILE A 622 15.07 -9.59 2.33
C ILE A 622 16.39 -9.79 1.57
N LEU A 623 16.57 -10.94 0.92
CA LEU A 623 17.76 -11.24 0.11
C LEU A 623 17.87 -10.37 -1.16
N GLY A 624 16.82 -9.61 -1.50
CA GLY A 624 16.80 -8.66 -2.61
C GLY A 624 17.65 -7.41 -2.38
N THR A 625 18.08 -7.12 -1.15
CA THR A 625 18.95 -5.97 -0.84
C THR A 625 18.42 -4.63 -1.35
N GLY A 626 17.10 -4.43 -1.27
CA GLY A 626 16.42 -3.24 -1.79
C GLY A 626 15.98 -3.34 -3.26
N GLY A 627 16.35 -4.39 -4.00
CA GLY A 627 15.95 -4.59 -5.39
C GLY A 627 15.39 -5.98 -5.69
N GLY A 628 15.51 -6.44 -6.95
CA GLY A 628 14.88 -7.68 -7.45
C GLY A 628 13.34 -7.60 -7.64
N GLY A 629 12.73 -6.45 -7.36
CA GLY A 629 11.28 -6.23 -7.43
C GLY A 629 10.52 -6.85 -6.26
N ASN A 630 9.32 -6.33 -5.96
CA ASN A 630 8.49 -6.87 -4.88
C ASN A 630 7.93 -8.26 -5.29
N PRO A 631 8.19 -9.34 -4.53
CA PRO A 631 7.77 -10.70 -4.89
C PRO A 631 6.27 -10.96 -4.71
N HIS A 632 5.52 -10.06 -4.06
CA HIS A 632 4.14 -10.28 -3.67
C HIS A 632 3.23 -10.68 -4.85
N ASN A 633 3.38 -10.05 -6.01
CA ASN A 633 2.55 -10.38 -7.18
C ASN A 633 2.79 -11.81 -7.69
N ILE A 634 4.02 -12.32 -7.57
CA ILE A 634 4.37 -13.69 -7.98
C ILE A 634 3.90 -14.70 -6.93
N TYR A 635 4.02 -14.37 -5.64
CA TYR A 635 3.42 -15.14 -4.55
C TYR A 635 1.92 -15.34 -4.77
N LEU A 636 1.19 -14.26 -5.07
CA LEU A 636 -0.25 -14.33 -5.31
C LEU A 636 -0.57 -15.27 -6.48
N ALA A 637 0.18 -15.16 -7.59
CA ALA A 637 0.02 -16.06 -8.73
C ALA A 637 0.26 -17.53 -8.37
N LEU A 638 1.36 -17.85 -7.67
CA LEU A 638 1.66 -19.22 -7.24
C LEU A 638 0.60 -19.77 -6.29
N ARG A 639 0.12 -18.97 -5.35
CA ARG A 639 -0.91 -19.37 -4.40
C ARG A 639 -2.19 -19.79 -5.11
N GLU A 640 -2.67 -19.00 -6.07
CA GLU A 640 -3.87 -19.37 -6.83
C GLU A 640 -3.63 -20.55 -7.78
N MET A 641 -2.42 -20.70 -8.32
CA MET A 641 -2.04 -21.92 -9.04
C MET A 641 -2.13 -23.16 -8.14
N PHE A 642 -1.66 -23.08 -6.89
CA PHE A 642 -1.70 -24.20 -5.94
C PHE A 642 -3.12 -24.53 -5.50
N ARG A 643 -3.95 -23.52 -5.23
CA ARG A 643 -5.39 -23.69 -4.96
C ARG A 643 -6.13 -24.34 -6.12
N SER A 644 -5.69 -24.08 -7.34
CA SER A 644 -6.23 -24.71 -8.56
C SER A 644 -5.66 -26.13 -8.80
N GLY A 645 -4.89 -26.69 -7.85
CA GLY A 645 -4.32 -28.03 -7.90
C GLY A 645 -2.94 -28.15 -8.54
N SER A 646 -2.29 -27.03 -8.88
CA SER A 646 -0.92 -27.07 -9.43
C SER A 646 0.11 -27.35 -8.34
N ILE A 647 1.15 -28.11 -8.69
CA ILE A 647 2.24 -28.47 -7.79
C ILE A 647 3.55 -27.89 -8.31
N THR A 648 4.36 -27.30 -7.43
CA THR A 648 5.76 -26.95 -7.69
C THR A 648 6.67 -27.69 -6.73
N LYS A 649 7.79 -28.20 -7.26
CA LYS A 649 8.77 -28.99 -6.52
C LYS A 649 10.13 -28.31 -6.48
N VAL A 650 10.87 -28.51 -5.41
CA VAL A 650 12.27 -28.07 -5.27
C VAL A 650 13.16 -29.29 -5.02
N ILE A 651 14.31 -29.36 -5.70
CA ILE A 651 15.30 -30.44 -5.56
C ILE A 651 16.71 -29.90 -5.29
N ASP A 652 17.55 -30.70 -4.62
CA ASP A 652 18.99 -30.46 -4.60
C ASP A 652 19.56 -30.80 -6.00
N ILE A 653 20.55 -30.02 -6.46
CA ILE A 653 21.24 -30.26 -7.73
C ILE A 653 21.85 -31.67 -7.82
N ASP A 654 22.19 -32.29 -6.68
CA ASP A 654 22.77 -33.62 -6.65
C ASP A 654 21.76 -34.70 -7.08
N SER A 655 20.45 -34.46 -6.90
CA SER A 655 19.37 -35.34 -7.37
C SER A 655 19.10 -35.26 -8.88
N LEU A 656 19.66 -34.28 -9.59
CA LEU A 656 19.45 -34.11 -11.03
C LEU A 656 20.13 -35.22 -11.83
N ASP A 657 19.45 -35.80 -12.84
CA ASP A 657 20.07 -36.72 -13.80
C ASP A 657 21.22 -36.02 -14.55
N PRO A 658 22.46 -36.56 -14.53
CA PRO A 658 23.61 -35.96 -15.21
C PRO A 658 23.44 -35.71 -16.72
N LYS A 659 22.50 -36.39 -17.38
CA LYS A 659 22.20 -36.20 -18.81
C LYS A 659 21.25 -35.04 -19.08
N LYS A 660 20.55 -34.54 -18.06
CA LYS A 660 19.59 -33.45 -18.18
C LYS A 660 20.30 -32.10 -18.05
N VAL A 661 19.62 -31.06 -18.54
CA VAL A 661 20.06 -29.67 -18.42
C VAL A 661 19.17 -28.87 -17.48
N VAL A 662 19.71 -27.78 -16.97
CA VAL A 662 19.01 -26.79 -16.17
C VAL A 662 18.91 -25.49 -16.97
N MET A 663 17.72 -24.92 -17.05
CA MET A 663 17.51 -23.58 -17.62
C MET A 663 17.30 -22.57 -16.50
N TYR A 664 17.66 -21.32 -16.74
CA TYR A 664 17.51 -20.26 -15.76
C TYR A 664 17.18 -18.95 -16.46
N GLY A 665 16.62 -18.02 -15.71
CA GLY A 665 16.09 -16.79 -16.27
C GLY A 665 15.35 -15.98 -15.21
N GLY A 666 14.73 -14.90 -15.67
CA GLY A 666 13.97 -13.99 -14.83
C GLY A 666 13.25 -12.92 -15.65
N GLY A 667 12.49 -12.09 -14.95
CA GLY A 667 11.89 -10.90 -15.52
C GLY A 667 12.90 -9.77 -15.65
N ILE A 668 12.76 -8.98 -16.70
CA ILE A 668 13.42 -7.69 -16.88
C ILE A 668 12.36 -6.62 -17.15
N GLY A 669 12.51 -5.44 -16.53
CA GLY A 669 11.56 -4.35 -16.71
C GLY A 669 11.47 -3.42 -15.51
N SER A 670 10.47 -2.54 -15.55
CA SER A 670 10.12 -1.61 -14.47
C SER A 670 9.26 -2.29 -13.41
N PRO A 671 9.59 -2.15 -12.11
CA PRO A 671 8.69 -2.52 -11.03
C PRO A 671 7.33 -1.81 -11.10
N GLU A 672 7.30 -0.55 -11.54
CA GLU A 672 6.06 0.21 -11.76
C GLU A 672 5.20 -0.40 -12.86
N VAL A 673 5.81 -0.98 -13.90
CA VAL A 673 5.09 -1.73 -14.94
C VAL A 673 4.54 -3.04 -14.41
N ALA A 674 5.30 -3.74 -13.56
CA ALA A 674 4.85 -4.98 -12.92
C ALA A 674 3.66 -4.78 -11.95
N ALA A 675 3.33 -3.54 -11.58
CA ALA A 675 2.13 -3.20 -10.80
C ALA A 675 0.85 -3.09 -11.67
N GLU A 676 0.98 -2.93 -12.99
CA GLU A 676 -0.14 -2.89 -13.95
C GLU A 676 -0.23 -4.15 -14.80
N LYS A 677 0.92 -4.63 -15.30
CA LYS A 677 1.06 -5.90 -16.03
C LYS A 677 1.61 -6.95 -15.07
N LEU A 678 0.71 -7.62 -14.33
CA LEU A 678 1.09 -8.65 -13.38
C LEU A 678 1.63 -9.89 -14.10
N THR A 679 2.26 -10.77 -13.33
CA THR A 679 2.90 -11.99 -13.82
C THR A 679 2.01 -12.81 -14.75
N PHE A 680 2.64 -13.30 -15.82
CA PHE A 680 2.08 -14.22 -16.80
C PHE A 680 3.08 -15.38 -17.02
N PRO A 681 2.65 -16.54 -17.53
CA PRO A 681 3.48 -17.75 -17.61
C PRO A 681 4.53 -17.75 -18.75
N GLY A 682 4.99 -16.57 -19.19
CA GLY A 682 5.87 -16.42 -20.37
C GLY A 682 7.24 -17.07 -20.26
N GLY A 683 7.78 -17.21 -19.05
CA GLY A 683 9.08 -17.86 -18.85
C GLY A 683 9.11 -19.31 -19.35
N GLY A 684 8.00 -20.05 -19.18
CA GLY A 684 7.89 -21.43 -19.67
C GLY A 684 7.83 -21.51 -21.20
N GLU A 685 7.16 -20.56 -21.84
CA GLU A 685 7.11 -20.46 -23.30
C GLU A 685 8.48 -20.09 -23.89
N ALA A 686 9.13 -19.06 -23.34
CA ALA A 686 10.48 -18.68 -23.72
C ALA A 686 11.48 -19.85 -23.59
N ALA A 687 11.37 -20.64 -22.53
CA ALA A 687 12.19 -21.83 -22.34
C ALA A 687 11.95 -22.89 -23.44
N ARG A 688 10.67 -23.18 -23.77
CA ARG A 688 10.33 -24.11 -24.87
C ARG A 688 10.87 -23.63 -26.21
N SER A 689 10.74 -22.33 -26.50
CA SER A 689 11.23 -21.75 -27.75
C SER A 689 12.75 -21.79 -27.85
N LEU A 690 13.47 -21.53 -26.75
CA LEU A 690 14.93 -21.65 -26.72
C LEU A 690 15.40 -23.10 -26.91
N LEU A 691 14.78 -24.08 -26.24
CA LEU A 691 15.09 -25.50 -26.44
C LEU A 691 14.90 -25.91 -27.91
N ARG A 692 13.79 -25.50 -28.51
CA ARG A 692 13.50 -25.76 -29.94
C ARG A 692 14.55 -25.13 -30.84
N PHE A 693 14.93 -23.88 -30.60
CA PHE A 693 15.97 -23.18 -31.33
C PHE A 693 17.32 -23.92 -31.25
N MET A 694 17.64 -24.48 -30.08
CA MET A 694 18.85 -25.25 -29.85
C MET A 694 18.79 -26.71 -30.35
N GLY A 695 17.66 -27.14 -30.93
CA GLY A 695 17.47 -28.52 -31.38
C GLY A 695 17.36 -29.54 -30.24
N MET A 696 17.01 -29.07 -29.03
CA MET A 696 16.82 -29.90 -27.83
C MET A 696 15.34 -30.28 -27.67
N LYS A 697 15.09 -31.43 -27.04
CA LYS A 697 13.74 -31.87 -26.70
C LYS A 697 13.34 -31.32 -25.33
N SER A 698 12.05 -31.12 -25.11
CA SER A 698 11.54 -30.73 -23.78
C SER A 698 11.90 -31.76 -22.70
N GLU A 699 12.02 -33.04 -23.07
CA GLU A 699 12.48 -34.11 -22.19
C GLU A 699 13.93 -33.91 -21.70
N ASP A 700 14.78 -33.17 -22.42
CA ASP A 700 16.17 -32.94 -22.01
C ASP A 700 16.26 -31.97 -20.83
N LEU A 701 15.23 -31.15 -20.61
CA LEU A 701 15.11 -30.24 -19.47
C LEU A 701 14.82 -31.05 -18.20
N GLY A 702 15.71 -30.96 -17.21
CA GLY A 702 15.54 -31.63 -15.92
C GLY A 702 15.08 -30.73 -14.79
N ALA A 703 15.43 -29.44 -14.83
CA ALA A 703 15.03 -28.48 -13.80
C ALA A 703 15.12 -27.03 -14.30
N LEU A 704 14.51 -26.11 -13.55
CA LEU A 704 14.79 -24.68 -13.66
C LEU A 704 15.62 -24.21 -12.46
N ALA A 705 16.30 -23.08 -12.59
CA ALA A 705 16.93 -22.38 -11.47
C ALA A 705 16.61 -20.88 -11.53
N ALA A 706 16.56 -20.24 -10.36
CA ALA A 706 16.45 -18.79 -10.30
C ALA A 706 17.76 -18.16 -10.80
N VAL A 707 17.66 -17.07 -11.57
CA VAL A 707 18.86 -16.28 -11.91
C VAL A 707 19.41 -15.58 -10.67
N GLU A 708 18.51 -15.07 -9.82
CA GLU A 708 18.78 -14.44 -8.55
C GLU A 708 17.70 -14.84 -7.54
N ILE A 709 18.07 -15.04 -6.27
CA ILE A 709 17.08 -15.30 -5.20
C ILE A 709 16.36 -14.02 -4.74
N GLY A 710 16.94 -12.86 -5.05
CA GLY A 710 16.47 -11.56 -4.59
C GLY A 710 15.17 -11.11 -5.25
N GLY A 711 14.21 -10.67 -4.44
CA GLY A 711 12.93 -10.12 -4.88
C GLY A 711 12.06 -11.11 -5.67
N GLY A 712 11.28 -10.59 -6.62
CA GLY A 712 10.36 -11.41 -7.42
C GLY A 712 11.04 -12.46 -8.29
N ASN A 713 12.23 -12.18 -8.81
CA ASN A 713 12.97 -13.12 -9.67
C ASN A 713 13.30 -14.45 -8.96
N GLY A 714 13.43 -14.45 -7.63
CA GLY A 714 13.61 -15.66 -6.83
C GLY A 714 12.45 -16.66 -6.95
N MET A 715 11.27 -16.21 -7.37
CA MET A 715 10.05 -17.03 -7.44
C MET A 715 9.57 -17.28 -8.88
N VAL A 716 10.09 -16.58 -9.90
CA VAL A 716 9.66 -16.75 -11.30
C VAL A 716 9.86 -18.18 -11.80
N ALA A 717 10.98 -18.81 -11.42
CA ALA A 717 11.25 -20.20 -11.77
C ALA A 717 10.15 -21.14 -11.25
N MET A 718 9.61 -20.89 -10.06
CA MET A 718 8.54 -21.69 -9.45
C MET A 718 7.26 -21.66 -10.27
N VAL A 719 6.93 -20.53 -10.90
CA VAL A 719 5.79 -20.40 -11.82
C VAL A 719 6.04 -21.21 -13.09
N GLY A 720 7.25 -21.10 -13.66
CA GLY A 720 7.62 -21.81 -14.88
C GLY A 720 7.70 -23.33 -14.71
N GLY A 721 8.20 -23.81 -13.56
CA GLY A 721 8.37 -25.24 -13.27
C GLY A 721 7.13 -25.94 -12.74
N ALA A 722 6.10 -25.19 -12.33
CA ALA A 722 4.84 -25.75 -11.85
C ALA A 722 4.26 -26.80 -12.81
N SER A 723 3.46 -27.73 -12.26
CA SER A 723 2.85 -28.84 -13.02
C SER A 723 1.98 -28.41 -14.19
N THR A 724 1.40 -27.21 -14.13
CA THR A 724 0.62 -26.57 -15.20
C THR A 724 1.48 -25.81 -16.22
N GLY A 725 2.79 -25.68 -15.96
CA GLY A 725 3.78 -25.01 -16.80
C GLY A 725 4.66 -25.98 -17.57
N LEU A 726 5.96 -26.05 -17.21
CA LEU A 726 6.91 -27.00 -17.78
C LEU A 726 6.92 -28.35 -17.06
N ASN A 727 6.31 -28.45 -15.88
CA ASN A 727 6.28 -29.64 -15.04
C ASN A 727 7.68 -30.22 -14.77
N VAL A 728 8.59 -29.36 -14.31
CA VAL A 728 9.96 -29.72 -13.91
C VAL A 728 10.29 -29.06 -12.57
N PRO A 729 11.08 -29.71 -11.69
CA PRO A 729 11.43 -29.13 -10.40
C PRO A 729 12.33 -27.89 -10.54
N ILE A 730 12.43 -27.13 -9.46
CA ILE A 730 13.36 -26.01 -9.32
C ILE A 730 14.58 -26.46 -8.51
N ILE A 731 15.77 -26.01 -8.87
CA ILE A 731 16.97 -26.22 -8.07
C ILE A 731 16.90 -25.37 -6.80
N ASP A 732 17.21 -25.96 -5.64
CA ASP A 732 17.43 -25.22 -4.39
C ASP A 732 18.75 -24.43 -4.46
N GLY A 733 18.69 -23.29 -5.13
CA GLY A 733 19.85 -22.43 -5.38
C GLY A 733 19.60 -21.44 -6.51
N ASP A 734 20.51 -20.48 -6.64
CA ASP A 734 20.48 -19.47 -7.69
C ASP A 734 21.90 -19.07 -8.13
N PHE A 735 22.01 -18.12 -9.07
CA PHE A 735 23.28 -17.72 -9.66
C PHE A 735 23.81 -16.36 -9.17
N MET A 736 23.20 -15.74 -8.18
CA MET A 736 23.65 -14.48 -7.58
C MET A 736 23.74 -14.50 -6.04
N GLY A 737 22.89 -15.24 -5.34
CA GLY A 737 22.77 -15.29 -3.87
C GLY A 737 22.20 -14.01 -3.25
N ARG A 738 21.83 -13.04 -4.10
CA ARG A 738 21.28 -11.71 -3.82
C ARG A 738 20.68 -11.15 -5.12
N ALA A 739 20.10 -9.95 -5.09
CA ALA A 739 19.85 -9.22 -6.34
C ALA A 739 21.08 -8.40 -6.79
N TYR A 740 21.28 -8.29 -8.10
CA TYR A 740 22.24 -7.38 -8.72
C TYR A 740 21.57 -6.49 -9.79
N PRO A 741 22.08 -5.26 -10.03
CA PRO A 741 21.42 -4.36 -10.97
C PRO A 741 21.50 -4.79 -12.43
N THR A 742 22.43 -5.68 -12.79
CA THR A 742 22.70 -6.03 -14.20
C THR A 742 22.83 -7.55 -14.42
N GLY A 743 22.28 -8.04 -15.52
CA GLY A 743 22.20 -9.48 -15.83
C GLY A 743 23.55 -10.16 -16.12
N TRP A 744 24.63 -9.39 -16.31
CA TRP A 744 25.98 -9.95 -16.43
C TRP A 744 26.66 -10.21 -15.09
N GLN A 745 26.10 -9.72 -13.98
CA GLN A 745 26.58 -9.98 -12.63
C GLN A 745 26.00 -11.31 -12.11
N THR A 746 26.39 -12.39 -12.77
CA THR A 746 26.04 -13.76 -12.37
C THR A 746 27.29 -14.59 -12.13
N THR A 747 27.20 -15.53 -11.19
CA THR A 747 28.24 -16.56 -10.97
C THR A 747 28.47 -17.41 -12.23
N VAL A 748 27.47 -17.58 -13.09
CA VAL A 748 27.64 -18.20 -14.41
C VAL A 748 28.73 -17.47 -15.21
N ASN A 749 28.73 -16.14 -15.20
CA ASN A 749 29.74 -15.34 -15.88
C ASN A 749 31.07 -15.26 -15.12
N VAL A 750 31.06 -15.43 -13.78
CA VAL A 750 32.28 -15.58 -12.97
C VAL A 750 33.06 -16.84 -13.36
N TYR A 751 32.37 -17.94 -13.63
CA TYR A 751 32.99 -19.23 -13.94
C TYR A 751 33.07 -19.57 -15.44
N ALA A 752 32.66 -18.64 -16.30
CA ALA A 752 32.84 -18.71 -17.75
C ALA A 752 34.32 -18.62 -18.13
N GLU A 753 34.70 -19.28 -19.23
CA GLU A 753 36.09 -19.37 -19.69
C GLU A 753 36.48 -18.22 -20.64
N ASP A 754 35.54 -17.34 -20.96
CA ASP A 754 35.72 -16.24 -21.91
C ASP A 754 34.83 -15.03 -21.57
N ASP A 755 35.09 -13.92 -22.28
CA ASP A 755 34.32 -12.68 -22.14
C ASP A 755 33.21 -12.51 -23.19
N LYS A 756 32.87 -13.57 -23.93
CA LYS A 756 31.89 -13.57 -25.03
C LYS A 756 30.54 -14.17 -24.63
N ALA A 757 30.32 -14.34 -23.32
CA ALA A 757 29.06 -14.84 -22.74
C ALA A 757 28.64 -16.24 -23.26
N THR A 758 29.60 -17.13 -23.52
CA THR A 758 29.32 -18.49 -24.04
C THR A 758 28.48 -19.35 -23.12
N MET A 759 28.51 -19.10 -21.81
CA MET A 759 27.66 -19.77 -20.83
C MET A 759 26.27 -19.13 -20.66
N VAL A 760 26.02 -17.97 -21.25
CA VAL A 760 24.73 -17.25 -21.17
C VAL A 760 23.97 -17.33 -22.50
N LEU A 761 24.70 -17.34 -23.64
CA LEU A 761 24.12 -17.31 -24.98
C LEU A 761 24.00 -18.72 -25.63
N PRO A 762 22.97 -18.95 -26.46
CA PRO A 762 21.91 -18.02 -26.83
C PRO A 762 20.96 -17.73 -25.66
N THR A 763 20.44 -16.51 -25.61
CA THR A 763 19.37 -16.11 -24.67
C THR A 763 18.12 -15.79 -25.46
N TYR A 764 16.96 -16.04 -24.84
CA TYR A 764 15.65 -15.82 -25.42
C TYR A 764 14.90 -14.78 -24.58
N MET A 765 14.25 -13.83 -25.25
CA MET A 765 13.42 -12.81 -24.62
C MET A 765 12.02 -12.86 -25.23
N SER A 766 11.00 -12.79 -24.39
CA SER A 766 9.59 -12.76 -24.80
C SER A 766 8.85 -11.66 -24.05
N SER A 767 8.09 -10.85 -24.79
CA SER A 767 7.19 -9.83 -24.25
C SER A 767 5.94 -10.42 -23.60
N GLY A 768 5.53 -11.62 -24.02
CA GLY A 768 4.28 -12.27 -23.59
C GLY A 768 3.04 -11.97 -24.44
N ASP A 769 3.12 -10.97 -25.31
CA ASP A 769 2.08 -10.62 -26.30
C ASP A 769 2.47 -11.02 -27.74
N GLY A 770 3.47 -11.90 -27.87
CA GLY A 770 3.88 -12.48 -29.15
C GLY A 770 5.15 -11.89 -29.76
N THR A 771 5.75 -10.86 -29.16
CA THR A 771 7.06 -10.35 -29.59
C THR A 771 8.19 -11.15 -28.94
N GLU A 772 9.07 -11.71 -29.76
CA GLU A 772 10.15 -12.60 -29.30
C GLU A 772 11.50 -12.20 -29.92
N MET A 773 12.58 -12.35 -29.16
CA MET A 773 13.94 -12.03 -29.59
C MET A 773 14.94 -13.10 -29.11
N ILE A 774 15.82 -13.54 -30.00
CA ILE A 774 16.94 -14.42 -29.68
C ILE A 774 18.25 -13.68 -29.89
N LEU A 775 19.05 -13.57 -28.84
CA LEU A 775 20.43 -13.06 -28.94
C LEU A 775 21.39 -14.24 -28.95
N THR A 776 22.17 -14.38 -30.03
CA THR A 776 23.05 -15.54 -30.24
C THR A 776 24.53 -15.22 -30.06
N LYS A 777 24.92 -13.94 -30.18
CA LYS A 777 26.32 -13.51 -30.08
C LYS A 777 26.42 -12.04 -29.68
N VAL A 778 27.45 -11.72 -28.89
CA VAL A 778 27.86 -10.36 -28.54
C VAL A 778 29.39 -10.21 -28.68
N LYS A 779 29.92 -8.98 -28.62
CA LYS A 779 31.38 -8.78 -28.59
C LYS A 779 31.94 -8.99 -27.19
N HIS A 780 31.17 -8.60 -26.17
CA HIS A 780 31.54 -8.69 -24.77
C HIS A 780 30.31 -8.99 -23.90
N TYR A 781 30.46 -9.76 -22.81
CA TYR A 781 29.33 -10.24 -21.98
C TYR A 781 28.44 -9.12 -21.42
N LYS A 782 29.01 -7.93 -21.14
CA LYS A 782 28.26 -6.76 -20.67
C LYS A 782 27.21 -6.27 -21.66
N GLU A 783 27.41 -6.53 -22.96
CA GLU A 783 26.49 -6.09 -24.01
C GLU A 783 25.16 -6.84 -23.96
N VAL A 784 25.15 -8.08 -23.43
CA VAL A 784 23.92 -8.89 -23.29
C VAL A 784 22.86 -8.11 -22.53
N ASP A 785 23.20 -7.57 -21.35
CA ASP A 785 22.26 -6.79 -20.53
C ASP A 785 21.80 -5.52 -21.25
N SER A 786 22.71 -4.76 -21.88
CA SER A 786 22.33 -3.52 -22.58
C SER A 786 21.40 -3.74 -23.77
N ILE A 787 21.60 -4.83 -24.53
CA ILE A 787 20.76 -5.18 -25.68
C ILE A 787 19.40 -5.69 -25.21
N LEU A 788 19.37 -6.55 -24.19
CA LEU A 788 18.11 -7.01 -23.61
C LEU A 788 17.31 -5.85 -23.03
N ARG A 789 17.94 -4.88 -22.36
CA ARG A 789 17.24 -3.68 -21.88
C ARG A 789 16.67 -2.84 -23.01
N ALA A 790 17.41 -2.66 -24.10
CA ALA A 790 16.90 -1.95 -25.27
C ALA A 790 15.69 -2.68 -25.87
N GLY A 791 15.74 -4.02 -26.02
CA GLY A 791 14.60 -4.82 -26.48
C GLY A 791 13.41 -4.76 -25.53
N CYS A 792 13.65 -4.81 -24.22
CA CYS A 792 12.61 -4.72 -23.20
C CYS A 792 11.84 -3.39 -23.28
N MET A 793 12.49 -2.28 -23.64
CA MET A 793 11.82 -0.98 -23.81
C MET A 793 10.80 -1.03 -24.95
N GLU A 794 11.17 -1.61 -26.10
CA GLU A 794 10.27 -1.80 -27.24
C GLU A 794 9.13 -2.79 -26.94
N MET A 795 9.37 -3.75 -26.04
CA MET A 795 8.36 -4.72 -25.57
C MET A 795 7.43 -4.16 -24.47
N GLY A 796 7.27 -2.84 -24.39
CA GLY A 796 6.40 -2.21 -23.38
C GLY A 796 6.98 -2.25 -21.96
N THR A 797 8.31 -2.22 -21.82
CA THR A 797 9.05 -2.11 -20.55
C THR A 797 8.85 -3.28 -19.58
N SER A 798 8.51 -4.47 -20.11
CA SER A 798 8.47 -5.72 -19.35
C SER A 798 8.67 -6.91 -20.28
N ALA A 799 9.54 -7.84 -19.92
CA ALA A 799 9.77 -9.07 -20.67
C ALA A 799 10.31 -10.19 -19.76
N ASN A 800 10.13 -11.44 -20.19
CA ASN A 800 10.80 -12.59 -19.59
C ASN A 800 12.05 -12.95 -20.41
N VAL A 801 13.14 -13.27 -19.71
CA VAL A 801 14.39 -13.72 -20.32
C VAL A 801 14.75 -15.10 -19.81
N VAL A 802 15.10 -16.00 -20.73
CA VAL A 802 15.62 -17.33 -20.43
C VAL A 802 16.97 -17.49 -21.10
N ALA A 803 17.98 -17.84 -20.31
CA ALA A 803 19.34 -18.05 -20.77
C ALA A 803 19.58 -19.49 -21.23
N ARG A 804 20.74 -19.70 -21.86
CA ARG A 804 21.19 -21.00 -22.36
C ARG A 804 21.04 -22.11 -21.30
N PRO A 805 20.53 -23.31 -21.66
CA PRO A 805 20.58 -24.48 -20.81
C PRO A 805 22.02 -24.86 -20.41
N LEU A 806 22.21 -25.17 -19.13
CA LEU A 806 23.48 -25.58 -18.53
C LEU A 806 23.46 -27.07 -18.17
N THR A 807 24.59 -27.75 -18.36
CA THR A 807 24.78 -29.12 -17.88
C THR A 807 24.88 -29.16 -16.35
N LYS A 808 24.59 -30.32 -15.74
CA LYS A 808 24.73 -30.51 -14.28
C LYS A 808 26.09 -30.03 -13.74
N SER A 809 27.19 -30.36 -14.41
CA SER A 809 28.54 -29.97 -14.00
C SER A 809 28.76 -28.45 -14.04
N GLN A 810 28.25 -27.78 -15.08
CA GLN A 810 28.31 -26.32 -15.18
C GLN A 810 27.49 -25.65 -14.07
N VAL A 811 26.30 -26.18 -13.77
CA VAL A 811 25.48 -25.69 -12.66
C VAL A 811 26.21 -25.87 -11.33
N GLN A 812 26.73 -27.06 -11.02
CA GLN A 812 27.45 -27.33 -9.76
C GLN A 812 28.67 -26.40 -9.56
N LYS A 813 29.33 -26.00 -10.66
CA LYS A 813 30.47 -25.07 -10.61
C LYS A 813 30.02 -23.66 -10.17
N ALA A 814 28.94 -23.14 -10.74
CA ALA A 814 28.51 -21.75 -10.56
C ALA A 814 27.46 -21.55 -9.44
N LEU A 815 26.61 -22.53 -9.19
CA LEU A 815 25.45 -22.43 -8.30
C LEU A 815 25.83 -22.02 -6.87
N ILE A 816 25.06 -21.08 -6.32
CA ILE A 816 25.01 -20.81 -4.89
C ILE A 816 23.87 -21.67 -4.33
N ARG A 817 24.21 -22.64 -3.49
CA ARG A 817 23.28 -23.66 -3.00
C ARG A 817 22.34 -23.13 -1.91
N ASN A 818 21.19 -23.77 -1.80
CA ASN A 818 20.24 -23.69 -0.70
C ASN A 818 19.59 -22.30 -0.51
N THR A 819 19.57 -21.46 -1.53
CA THR A 819 19.05 -20.09 -1.39
C THR A 819 17.52 -20.04 -1.35
N VAL A 820 16.83 -21.01 -1.95
CA VAL A 820 15.37 -21.18 -1.78
C VAL A 820 15.04 -21.65 -0.36
N SER A 821 15.80 -22.62 0.17
CA SER A 821 15.71 -23.00 1.58
C SER A 821 16.01 -21.82 2.51
N GLN A 822 17.03 -21.02 2.21
CA GLN A 822 17.39 -19.85 3.01
C GLN A 822 16.25 -18.82 3.08
N SER A 823 15.62 -18.50 1.95
CA SER A 823 14.48 -17.57 1.93
C SER A 823 13.31 -18.09 2.75
N TRP A 824 13.05 -19.39 2.71
CA TRP A 824 12.02 -20.03 3.54
C TRP A 824 12.29 -19.89 5.04
N TYR A 825 13.50 -20.20 5.52
CA TYR A 825 13.80 -20.06 6.96
C TYR A 825 13.69 -18.60 7.41
N ILE A 826 14.18 -17.65 6.60
CA ILE A 826 14.07 -16.22 6.89
C ILE A 826 12.60 -15.83 7.03
N GLY A 827 11.76 -16.13 6.03
CA GLY A 827 10.36 -15.77 6.05
C GLY A 827 9.58 -16.41 7.19
N LYS A 828 9.85 -17.68 7.49
CA LYS A 828 9.26 -18.40 8.62
C LYS A 828 9.57 -17.71 9.95
N GLN A 829 10.81 -17.26 10.14
CA GLN A 829 11.22 -16.58 11.37
C GLN A 829 10.65 -15.16 11.49
N VAL A 830 10.53 -14.42 10.39
CA VAL A 830 9.83 -13.12 10.38
C VAL A 830 8.38 -13.29 10.78
N GLU A 831 7.67 -14.24 10.17
CA GLU A 831 6.26 -14.48 10.47
C GLU A 831 6.07 -14.94 11.93
N LEU A 832 6.93 -15.85 12.41
CA LEU A 832 6.89 -16.30 13.80
C LEU A 832 7.10 -15.14 14.79
N ALA A 833 8.08 -14.27 14.53
CA ALA A 833 8.34 -13.11 15.39
C ALA A 833 7.14 -12.15 15.43
N ASN A 834 6.47 -11.91 14.30
CA ASN A 834 5.25 -11.11 14.25
C ASN A 834 4.12 -11.75 15.08
N LYS A 835 3.89 -13.05 14.95
CA LYS A 835 2.83 -13.76 15.69
C LYS A 835 3.10 -13.87 17.20
N GLN A 836 4.37 -13.87 17.60
CA GLN A 836 4.78 -13.87 19.01
C GLN A 836 4.87 -12.46 19.61
N GLY A 837 4.71 -11.40 18.82
CA GLY A 837 4.98 -10.03 19.26
C GLY A 837 6.44 -9.78 19.62
N ASN A 838 7.37 -10.61 19.12
CA ASN A 838 8.80 -10.56 19.43
C ASN A 838 9.58 -9.77 18.37
N ILE A 839 9.00 -8.68 17.88
CA ILE A 839 9.55 -7.95 16.74
C ILE A 839 10.80 -7.14 17.11
N ASP A 840 10.93 -6.70 18.36
CA ASP A 840 12.09 -5.94 18.83
C ASP A 840 13.42 -6.72 18.65
N ASN A 841 13.35 -8.05 18.78
CA ASN A 841 14.48 -8.97 18.61
C ASN A 841 14.69 -9.46 17.17
N ILE A 842 13.93 -8.97 16.18
CA ILE A 842 13.96 -9.54 14.82
C ILE A 842 15.37 -9.57 14.20
N GLY A 843 16.20 -8.57 14.49
CA GLY A 843 17.58 -8.54 14.01
C GLY A 843 18.41 -9.73 14.48
N SER A 844 18.34 -10.11 15.76
CA SER A 844 19.09 -11.25 16.31
C SER A 844 18.52 -12.59 15.84
N ILE A 845 17.19 -12.68 15.74
CA ILE A 845 16.49 -13.84 15.18
C ILE A 845 16.96 -14.12 13.75
N LEU A 846 16.98 -13.08 12.90
CA LEU A 846 17.44 -13.21 11.51
C LEU A 846 18.92 -13.55 11.41
N VAL A 847 19.78 -12.93 12.24
CA VAL A 847 21.21 -13.28 12.30
C VAL A 847 21.40 -14.77 12.59
N ASN A 848 20.65 -15.32 13.56
CA ASN A 848 20.72 -16.75 13.88
C ASN A 848 20.22 -17.63 12.71
N SER A 849 19.15 -17.22 12.03
CA SER A 849 18.62 -17.91 10.85
C SER A 849 19.57 -17.91 9.65
N LEU A 850 20.47 -16.91 9.56
CA LEU A 850 21.41 -16.68 8.46
C LEU A 850 22.81 -17.28 8.72
N GLY A 851 22.93 -18.24 9.63
CA GLY A 851 24.21 -18.88 9.96
C GLY A 851 24.96 -18.24 11.13
N GLY A 852 24.32 -17.34 11.87
CA GLY A 852 24.84 -16.74 13.10
C GLY A 852 25.75 -15.52 12.88
N SER A 853 26.26 -14.97 13.98
CA SER A 853 27.02 -13.71 14.04
C SER A 853 28.35 -13.69 13.27
N LYS A 854 28.85 -14.87 12.87
CA LYS A 854 30.02 -14.98 11.98
C LYS A 854 29.69 -14.73 10.51
N CYS A 855 28.46 -15.02 10.10
CA CYS A 855 27.98 -14.90 8.72
C CYS A 855 27.15 -13.63 8.50
N SER A 856 26.40 -13.19 9.49
CA SER A 856 25.51 -12.03 9.38
C SER A 856 25.51 -11.19 10.65
N LYS A 857 25.16 -9.90 10.54
CA LYS A 857 25.16 -8.95 11.66
C LYS A 857 24.10 -7.86 11.45
N VAL A 858 23.56 -7.35 12.54
CA VAL A 858 22.83 -6.08 12.51
C VAL A 858 23.87 -4.97 12.39
N LEU A 859 23.86 -4.25 11.26
CA LEU A 859 24.80 -3.17 10.99
C LEU A 859 24.34 -1.87 11.65
N PHE A 860 23.03 -1.66 11.76
CA PHE A 860 22.45 -0.44 12.33
C PHE A 860 20.97 -0.60 12.69
N LYS A 861 20.50 0.16 13.69
CA LYS A 861 19.08 0.40 13.95
C LYS A 861 18.84 1.90 14.03
N GLY A 862 17.81 2.43 13.36
CA GLY A 862 17.58 3.86 13.34
C GLY A 862 16.33 4.31 12.57
N LYS A 863 16.23 5.61 12.31
CA LYS A 863 15.15 6.24 11.55
C LYS A 863 15.72 6.83 10.26
N ILE A 864 15.06 6.61 9.13
CA ILE A 864 15.43 7.26 7.87
C ILE A 864 15.16 8.77 8.00
N VAL A 865 16.21 9.59 7.90
CA VAL A 865 16.13 11.05 8.01
C VAL A 865 16.33 11.76 6.66
N LYS A 866 16.74 11.03 5.62
CA LYS A 866 16.89 11.59 4.28
C LYS A 866 16.78 10.50 3.23
N VAL A 867 16.15 10.83 2.10
CA VAL A 867 16.07 9.98 0.92
C VAL A 867 16.35 10.85 -0.31
N GLY A 868 17.39 10.50 -1.07
CA GLY A 868 17.70 11.12 -2.37
C GLY A 868 17.54 10.09 -3.48
N ARG A 869 16.85 10.45 -4.57
CA ARG A 869 16.62 9.56 -5.73
C ARG A 869 16.73 10.31 -7.06
N ARG A 870 17.26 9.63 -8.07
CA ARG A 870 17.32 10.05 -9.46
C ARG A 870 17.32 8.84 -10.38
N LEU A 871 16.70 8.93 -11.55
CA LEU A 871 16.67 7.84 -12.51
C LEU A 871 17.69 8.08 -13.63
N ILE A 872 18.55 7.09 -13.93
CA ILE A 872 19.57 7.18 -14.98
C ILE A 872 19.64 5.84 -15.73
N LYS A 873 19.40 5.87 -17.05
CA LYS A 873 19.49 4.69 -17.95
C LYS A 873 18.73 3.44 -17.43
N GLY A 874 17.52 3.64 -16.91
CA GLY A 874 16.69 2.56 -16.39
C GLY A 874 17.00 2.11 -14.96
N HIS A 875 18.05 2.65 -14.33
CA HIS A 875 18.35 2.37 -12.93
C HIS A 875 17.96 3.55 -12.03
N SER A 876 17.40 3.24 -10.87
CA SER A 876 17.20 4.18 -9.78
C SER A 876 18.51 4.32 -9.01
N TYR A 877 19.10 5.51 -9.03
CA TYR A 877 20.26 5.87 -8.24
C TYR A 877 19.84 6.74 -7.06
N GLY A 878 20.42 6.51 -5.90
CA GLY A 878 20.08 7.31 -4.74
C GLY A 878 20.88 6.96 -3.51
N GLU A 879 20.49 7.58 -2.41
CA GLU A 879 21.05 7.31 -1.09
C GLU A 879 20.00 7.56 -0.01
N ILE A 880 20.11 6.81 1.09
CA ILE A 880 19.40 7.10 2.33
C ILE A 880 20.40 7.42 3.44
N GLU A 881 19.98 8.29 4.36
CA GLU A 881 20.67 8.52 5.63
C GLU A 881 19.75 8.08 6.77
N ILE A 882 20.29 7.26 7.66
CA ILE A 882 19.61 6.66 8.80
C ILE A 882 20.28 7.18 10.07
N GLN A 883 19.52 7.84 10.93
CA GLN A 883 19.99 8.35 12.22
C GLN A 883 19.68 7.32 13.32
N ALA A 884 20.66 7.02 14.17
CA ALA A 884 20.42 6.18 15.35
C ALA A 884 19.39 6.83 16.30
N LEU A 885 18.52 6.02 16.91
CA LEU A 885 17.53 6.49 17.88
C LEU A 885 18.19 6.86 19.21
N SER A 886 17.61 7.82 19.95
CA SER A 886 18.17 8.26 21.24
C SER A 886 18.09 7.17 22.32
N SER A 887 18.95 7.22 23.34
CA SER A 887 19.03 6.22 24.43
C SER A 887 17.72 6.04 25.24
N ILE A 888 16.82 7.02 25.21
CA ILE A 888 15.49 6.97 25.85
C ILE A 888 14.47 6.22 24.97
N ASP A 889 14.60 6.32 23.64
CA ASP A 889 13.74 5.58 22.70
C ASP A 889 14.19 4.11 22.59
N GLN A 890 15.43 3.83 22.99
CA GLN A 890 15.98 2.48 23.13
C GLN A 890 15.61 1.84 24.48
N SER A 891 15.14 2.57 25.51
CA SER A 891 14.95 1.98 26.86
C SER A 891 13.56 1.42 27.14
N THR A 892 12.57 1.64 26.27
CA THR A 892 11.17 1.20 26.52
C THR A 892 10.86 -0.21 26.00
N SER A 893 11.80 -0.87 25.31
CA SER A 893 11.64 -2.22 24.77
C SER A 893 12.87 -3.13 24.90
N LEU A 894 13.96 -2.69 25.54
CA LEU A 894 15.23 -3.44 25.52
C LEU A 894 15.55 -4.10 26.85
N GLY A 895 15.74 -5.43 26.81
CA GLY A 895 16.44 -6.18 27.86
C GLY A 895 17.92 -5.81 27.95
N GLU A 896 18.58 -6.17 29.05
CA GLU A 896 19.95 -5.75 29.42
C GLU A 896 21.08 -6.15 28.43
N ASN A 897 20.79 -6.80 27.29
CA ASN A 897 21.77 -7.41 26.37
C ASN A 897 21.73 -6.92 24.90
N GLU A 898 21.01 -5.84 24.56
CA GLU A 898 20.97 -5.35 23.17
C GLU A 898 22.08 -4.35 22.78
N GLU A 899 22.60 -4.50 21.55
CA GLU A 899 23.59 -3.60 20.93
C GLU A 899 23.00 -2.19 20.73
N ARG A 900 23.66 -1.18 21.29
CA ARG A 900 23.31 0.23 21.09
C ARG A 900 24.00 0.78 19.85
N PHE A 901 23.23 1.47 19.01
CA PHE A 901 23.75 2.16 17.82
C PHE A 901 23.79 3.66 18.07
N GLU A 902 24.82 4.31 17.55
CA GLU A 902 25.04 5.76 17.62
C GLU A 902 25.50 6.28 16.25
N GLY A 903 25.38 7.58 16.01
CA GLY A 903 25.82 8.22 14.76
C GLY A 903 24.81 8.07 13.60
N ILE A 904 25.33 8.11 12.37
CA ILE A 904 24.55 8.11 11.13
C ILE A 904 25.04 6.98 10.22
N MET A 905 24.13 6.22 9.63
CA MET A 905 24.43 5.29 8.56
C MET A 905 23.94 5.82 7.21
N LYS A 906 24.83 5.82 6.21
CA LYS A 906 24.53 6.19 4.83
C LYS A 906 24.59 4.96 3.93
N ILE A 907 23.57 4.78 3.08
CA ILE A 907 23.47 3.65 2.16
C ILE A 907 23.16 4.18 0.74
N PRO A 908 24.15 4.29 -0.16
CA PRO A 908 23.90 4.50 -1.57
C PRO A 908 23.41 3.23 -2.27
N PHE A 909 22.57 3.42 -3.28
CA PHE A 909 21.98 2.33 -4.07
C PHE A 909 21.94 2.65 -5.57
N LYS A 910 21.94 1.58 -6.36
CA LYS A 910 21.63 1.56 -7.80
C LYS A 910 20.65 0.40 -8.02
N ASN A 911 19.35 0.64 -7.96
CA ASN A 911 18.29 -0.37 -7.76
C ASN A 911 18.41 -1.16 -6.45
N GLU A 912 19.60 -1.70 -6.15
CA GLU A 912 19.97 -2.42 -4.94
C GLU A 912 20.98 -1.62 -4.07
N ASN A 913 21.01 -1.89 -2.77
CA ASN A 913 21.94 -1.31 -1.80
C ASN A 913 23.38 -1.79 -2.06
N LEU A 914 24.32 -0.84 -2.16
CA LEU A 914 25.69 -1.13 -2.60
C LEU A 914 26.72 -1.16 -1.48
N LEU A 915 26.66 -0.19 -0.56
CA LEU A 915 27.57 -0.08 0.58
C LEU A 915 26.87 0.55 1.78
N ALA A 916 27.40 0.32 2.97
CA ALA A 916 26.97 0.93 4.22
C ALA A 916 28.15 1.70 4.83
N GLU A 917 28.00 3.01 4.94
CA GLU A 917 28.94 3.93 5.59
C GLU A 917 28.39 4.29 6.96
N HIS A 918 29.17 4.05 8.02
CA HIS A 918 28.82 4.45 9.37
C HIS A 918 29.69 5.63 9.79
N THR A 919 29.05 6.73 10.17
CA THR A 919 29.69 7.94 10.68
C THR A 919 29.41 8.09 12.17
N LEU A 920 30.46 8.07 12.99
CA LEU A 920 30.42 8.34 14.42
C LEU A 920 31.53 9.34 14.78
N ASP A 921 31.21 10.36 15.57
CA ASP A 921 32.15 11.42 15.97
C ASP A 921 32.92 12.07 14.81
N GLY A 922 32.25 12.26 13.67
CA GLY A 922 32.83 12.84 12.46
C GLY A 922 33.77 11.91 11.67
N LYS A 923 33.94 10.65 12.10
CA LYS A 923 34.72 9.64 11.39
C LYS A 923 33.78 8.68 10.65
N THR A 924 34.00 8.51 9.35
CA THR A 924 33.23 7.59 8.50
C THR A 924 34.03 6.33 8.18
N GLU A 925 33.43 5.15 8.37
CA GLU A 925 33.96 3.85 7.95
C GLU A 925 32.95 3.10 7.07
N VAL A 926 33.44 2.42 6.03
CA VAL A 926 32.62 1.48 5.26
C VAL A 926 32.54 0.16 6.04
N VAL A 927 31.38 -0.14 6.60
CA VAL A 927 31.15 -1.32 7.45
C VAL A 927 30.69 -2.54 6.67
N CYS A 928 30.12 -2.34 5.48
CA CYS A 928 29.71 -3.41 4.57
C CYS A 928 29.70 -2.89 3.12
N GLY A 929 30.03 -3.76 2.16
CA GLY A 929 29.98 -3.45 0.74
C GLY A 929 29.78 -4.71 -0.10
N VAL A 930 29.17 -4.55 -1.27
CA VAL A 930 29.02 -5.63 -2.26
C VAL A 930 30.36 -6.37 -2.51
N PRO A 931 30.36 -7.71 -2.66
CA PRO A 931 29.20 -8.59 -2.87
C PRO A 931 28.34 -8.88 -1.62
N ASP A 932 28.78 -8.54 -0.40
CA ASP A 932 28.00 -8.78 0.82
C ASP A 932 26.65 -8.04 0.76
N LEU A 933 25.60 -8.69 1.28
CA LEU A 933 24.22 -8.22 1.19
C LEU A 933 23.97 -7.15 2.26
N ILE A 934 23.26 -6.10 1.86
CA ILE A 934 22.79 -5.03 2.74
C ILE A 934 21.28 -4.94 2.59
N SER A 935 20.57 -5.40 3.61
CA SER A 935 19.10 -5.45 3.61
C SER A 935 18.58 -4.42 4.61
N VAL A 936 17.65 -3.57 4.17
CA VAL A 936 16.98 -2.61 5.03
C VAL A 936 15.59 -3.15 5.32
N LEU A 937 15.29 -3.34 6.61
CA LEU A 937 14.05 -3.92 7.09
C LEU A 937 13.23 -2.86 7.80
N ASP A 938 11.91 -2.92 7.66
CA ASP A 938 10.99 -2.16 8.50
C ASP A 938 11.06 -2.71 9.93
N ALA A 939 11.39 -1.85 10.89
CA ALA A 939 11.54 -2.24 12.29
C ALA A 939 10.21 -2.66 12.94
N GLN A 940 9.06 -2.29 12.37
CA GLN A 940 7.74 -2.59 12.93
C GLN A 940 7.24 -4.00 12.63
N ASN A 941 7.72 -4.63 11.56
CA ASN A 941 7.23 -5.92 11.09
C ASN A 941 8.34 -6.87 10.59
N GLY A 942 9.59 -6.40 10.51
CA GLY A 942 10.74 -7.22 10.12
C GLY A 942 10.82 -7.54 8.63
N LYS A 943 9.87 -7.04 7.81
CA LYS A 943 9.83 -7.25 6.37
C LYS A 943 10.82 -6.30 5.67
N ALA A 944 11.27 -6.69 4.50
CA ALA A 944 12.19 -5.87 3.70
C ALA A 944 11.51 -4.61 3.17
N LEU A 945 12.30 -3.54 3.04
CA LEU A 945 11.96 -2.34 2.31
C LEU A 945 12.75 -2.30 1.00
N GLY A 946 12.05 -2.26 -0.13
CA GLY A 946 12.63 -1.98 -1.44
C GLY A 946 13.13 -0.54 -1.56
N THR A 947 14.09 -0.29 -2.44
CA THR A 947 14.57 1.08 -2.71
C THR A 947 13.46 2.05 -3.14
N PRO A 948 12.35 1.65 -3.82
CA PRO A 948 11.22 2.54 -4.07
C PRO A 948 10.39 2.88 -2.81
N GLU A 949 10.46 2.04 -1.78
CA GLU A 949 9.65 2.13 -0.56
C GLU A 949 10.29 2.99 0.53
N TYR A 950 11.60 3.28 0.45
CA TYR A 950 12.26 4.16 1.41
C TYR A 950 11.58 5.53 1.50
N LYS A 951 11.26 5.95 2.73
CA LYS A 951 10.61 7.23 3.01
C LYS A 951 11.22 7.81 4.28
N TYR A 952 11.21 9.14 4.37
CA TYR A 952 11.53 9.82 5.62
C TYR A 952 10.63 9.27 6.74
N GLY A 953 11.22 9.03 7.90
CA GLY A 953 10.52 8.71 9.13
C GLY A 953 10.34 7.22 9.41
N LEU A 954 10.58 6.36 8.41
CA LEU A 954 10.55 4.91 8.62
C LEU A 954 11.62 4.50 9.63
N ARG A 955 11.21 3.72 10.63
CA ARG A 955 12.13 3.05 11.56
C ARG A 955 12.62 1.79 10.89
N VAL A 956 13.93 1.59 10.88
CA VAL A 956 14.57 0.52 10.10
C VAL A 956 15.67 -0.19 10.86
N ILE A 957 15.89 -1.44 10.45
CA ILE A 957 17.01 -2.28 10.85
C ILE A 957 17.83 -2.57 9.60
N VAL A 958 19.14 -2.33 9.65
CA VAL A 958 20.06 -2.63 8.55
C VAL A 958 20.77 -3.94 8.88
N LEU A 959 20.56 -4.95 8.04
CA LEU A 959 21.13 -6.28 8.18
C LEU A 959 22.21 -6.51 7.12
N GLY A 960 23.40 -6.91 7.57
CA GLY A 960 24.51 -7.34 6.72
C GLY A 960 24.59 -8.87 6.65
N ILE A 961 24.77 -9.43 5.46
CA ILE A 961 24.91 -10.88 5.24
C ILE A 961 26.12 -11.15 4.35
N THR A 962 27.02 -12.03 4.79
CA THR A 962 28.24 -12.37 4.05
C THR A 962 27.88 -13.08 2.74
N ALA A 963 28.48 -12.63 1.64
CA ALA A 963 28.25 -13.21 0.32
C ALA A 963 28.82 -14.62 0.20
N SER A 964 28.25 -15.41 -0.71
CA SER A 964 28.79 -16.71 -1.08
C SER A 964 30.22 -16.62 -1.57
N THR A 965 31.02 -17.63 -1.22
CA THR A 965 32.41 -17.72 -1.67
C THR A 965 32.54 -17.83 -3.19
N LYS A 966 31.47 -18.18 -3.91
CA LYS A 966 31.37 -18.11 -5.38
C LYS A 966 31.70 -16.73 -5.96
N TRP A 967 31.49 -15.67 -5.17
CA TRP A 967 31.86 -14.30 -5.55
C TRP A 967 33.26 -13.90 -5.13
N THR A 968 33.79 -14.47 -4.04
CA THR A 968 34.97 -13.92 -3.36
C THR A 968 36.23 -14.77 -3.52
N GLU A 969 36.11 -16.04 -3.88
CA GLU A 969 37.26 -16.96 -4.07
C GLU A 969 38.07 -16.67 -5.34
N THR A 970 37.45 -16.04 -6.35
CA THR A 970 38.09 -15.77 -7.63
C THR A 970 38.26 -14.28 -7.85
N LYS A 971 39.37 -13.89 -8.50
CA LYS A 971 39.60 -12.50 -8.89
C LYS A 971 38.47 -11.97 -9.78
N ARG A 972 38.01 -12.78 -10.74
CA ARG A 972 36.89 -12.46 -11.64
C ARG A 972 35.59 -12.24 -10.87
N GLY A 973 35.34 -13.02 -9.82
CA GLY A 973 34.19 -12.82 -8.93
C GLY A 973 34.18 -11.44 -8.30
N LEU A 974 35.31 -11.01 -7.74
CA LEU A 974 35.44 -9.67 -7.16
C LEU A 974 35.37 -8.56 -8.23
N GLU A 975 35.99 -8.76 -9.40
CA GLU A 975 35.92 -7.81 -10.52
C GLU A 975 34.48 -7.57 -11.02
N LEU A 976 33.61 -8.59 -10.95
CA LEU A 976 32.22 -8.51 -11.40
C LEU A 976 31.22 -8.12 -10.31
N GLY A 977 31.45 -8.56 -9.08
CA GLY A 977 30.48 -8.49 -7.98
C GLY A 977 30.79 -7.46 -6.89
N SER A 978 32.01 -6.91 -6.83
CA SER A 978 32.41 -5.97 -5.79
C SER A 978 32.24 -4.50 -6.18
N LEU A 979 32.55 -3.59 -5.24
CA LEU A 979 32.34 -2.15 -5.35
C LEU A 979 32.98 -1.49 -6.58
N SER A 980 34.12 -2.00 -7.07
CA SER A 980 34.76 -1.51 -8.30
C SER A 980 33.88 -1.66 -9.54
N ALA A 981 33.05 -2.71 -9.61
CA ALA A 981 32.09 -2.91 -10.70
C ALA A 981 31.02 -1.79 -10.78
N PHE A 982 30.88 -1.01 -9.70
CA PHE A 982 29.94 0.10 -9.56
C PHE A 982 30.61 1.48 -9.59
N GLY A 983 31.91 1.54 -9.90
CA GLY A 983 32.67 2.80 -9.99
C GLY A 983 33.31 3.27 -8.68
N TYR A 984 33.40 2.40 -7.67
CA TYR A 984 34.09 2.67 -6.41
C TYR A 984 35.50 2.03 -6.41
N ASP A 985 36.32 2.37 -7.39
CA ASP A 985 37.63 1.73 -7.63
C ASP A 985 38.61 1.85 -6.46
N ASN A 986 38.43 2.87 -5.61
CA ASN A 986 39.31 3.17 -4.49
C ASN A 986 38.89 2.51 -3.16
N ILE A 987 37.79 1.75 -3.14
CA ILE A 987 37.29 1.07 -1.94
C ILE A 987 37.53 -0.44 -2.08
N PRO A 988 38.54 -1.02 -1.40
CA PRO A 988 38.79 -2.45 -1.48
C PRO A 988 37.66 -3.24 -0.80
N TYR A 989 37.35 -4.42 -1.35
CA TYR A 989 36.42 -5.33 -0.68
C TYR A 989 37.00 -5.84 0.64
N LYS A 990 36.25 -5.64 1.72
CA LYS A 990 36.52 -6.18 3.06
C LYS A 990 35.34 -7.07 3.42
N PRO A 991 35.54 -8.39 3.58
CA PRO A 991 34.46 -9.29 3.95
C PRO A 991 33.81 -8.88 5.27
N LEU A 992 32.48 -8.87 5.31
CA LEU A 992 31.69 -8.66 6.52
C LEU A 992 31.95 -9.77 7.57
N GLY A 993 32.14 -10.99 7.09
CA GLY A 993 32.26 -12.20 7.90
C GLY A 993 32.72 -13.42 7.11
N ILE A 994 32.33 -14.60 7.58
CA ILE A 994 32.62 -15.89 6.96
C ILE A 994 31.32 -16.48 6.44
N TYR A 995 31.29 -16.81 5.14
CA TYR A 995 30.14 -17.47 4.53
C TYR A 995 29.86 -18.82 5.20
N VAL A 996 28.60 -19.05 5.51
CA VAL A 996 28.07 -20.33 5.96
C VAL A 996 27.05 -20.79 4.93
N GLU A 997 27.24 -21.99 4.38
CA GLU A 997 26.26 -22.57 3.45
C GLU A 997 24.88 -22.64 4.14
N PRO A 998 23.80 -22.12 3.53
CA PRO A 998 22.48 -22.15 4.14
C PRO A 998 22.01 -23.59 4.41
N LYS A 999 21.22 -23.77 5.45
CA LYS A 999 20.57 -25.06 5.73
C LYS A 999 19.62 -25.43 4.59
N SER A 1000 19.60 -26.70 4.22
CA SER A 1000 18.67 -27.23 3.20
C SER A 1000 17.42 -27.78 3.87
N VAL A 1001 16.25 -27.26 3.48
CA VAL A 1001 14.95 -27.80 3.87
C VAL A 1001 14.82 -29.25 3.42
N ILE A 1002 15.29 -29.56 2.21
CA ILE A 1002 15.25 -30.91 1.65
C ILE A 1002 16.02 -31.87 2.54
N LYS A 1003 17.26 -31.54 2.92
CA LYS A 1003 18.09 -32.44 3.76
C LYS A 1003 17.58 -32.57 5.19
N GLU A 1004 16.97 -31.52 5.75
CA GLU A 1004 16.48 -31.53 7.14
C GLU A 1004 15.17 -32.32 7.28
N TYR A 1005 14.27 -32.25 6.30
CA TYR A 1005 12.89 -32.76 6.42
C TYR A 1005 12.58 -33.98 5.55
N ASN A 1006 13.53 -34.51 4.77
CA ASN A 1006 13.28 -35.67 3.92
C ASN A 1006 12.80 -36.89 4.73
N VAL A 1007 11.57 -37.31 4.50
CA VAL A 1007 10.99 -38.50 5.12
C VAL A 1007 11.24 -39.69 4.18
N ASN A 1008 11.93 -40.72 4.68
CA ASN A 1008 12.48 -41.90 3.97
C ASN A 1008 13.90 -41.67 3.40
N VAL A 1009 14.90 -42.05 4.22
CA VAL A 1009 16.21 -42.52 3.76
C VAL A 1009 16.29 -44.01 4.02
#